data_AF-A0A4R6QBY8-F1
#
_entry.id   AF-A0A4R6QBY8-F1
#
_cell.length_a   1.000
_cell.length_b   1.000
_cell.length_c   1.000
_cell.angle_alpha   90.00
_cell.angle_beta   90.00
_cell.angle_gamma   90.00
#
_symmetry.space_group_name_H-M   'P 1'
#
loop_
_entity.id
_entity.type
_entity.pdbx_description
1 polymer ?
#
loop_
_entity_poly.entity_id
_entity_poly.type
_entity_poly.pdbx_seq_one_letter_code
_entity_poly.pdbx_strand_id
1 'polypeptide(L)'
;MKQLYILLFLFVCSISISQIITIPDANFKAKLLAANTTNQIASSTINSFTPMVIDTNGNGEIEVSEALLVKWLNVPGSSVASLEGIQYFTNLKDFRCNNNSNLTSLDLGEIMTLTYLECSGNVISSINMNENDLLQIEASYNQLQNIDFLQNANSIVNLFIENNEFNTLDVSSFSTLKRLRCGYNNLSSLDVSMLSLTQLDCSNNQITSLLLSSNMTGIDFSNNLLTSIDLTGQNNPNFSYLNIANNLLNSVTFPTVGLYYLNISGNLYTSIDLQPIAGNNNYQIEFVAMNTKLTSLDVNFPLTDDSYIFNNLDLVSLNIKNGSFDGCQYYPAVTCTISPNYTASNNPNLQFLCVDEDEVNHYMDNPELANTFISTYCSYTPGGSYNTISGNIKLDNGSNGCDANDVSAISIPIKITFSVFSYGNSYTNQNGDYVVYVPSEDRIITPQFENPYYTISPSNFTSSFVGVNQTQTANFCISPNGVHPDLEVSILPISPARPGFDATYKIIFKNKGTETQSGTVGFTFMDTVLDLVSSNPIVSLQEGNTLSWDFVDLLPFETREITVVLNVNSPMEIPAVNNDDILNFSVSIVSSLTDETPNDNQMDFNQLVVGSYDPNDKTVLQGSQIDISKVGDYLYYIVRFQNTGTYAAENVVIKDFLDIKLNWSSLQMVSSSHSYRSSLTEGNKLEVFYEGINLPPSSEDEAGSNGYFSFKIKPKSNVVLNDVIENTANIYFDFNFPIITNTVSTTFSNLSNTSYGRNELFSIFPNPTKNSLNINLLSENEIQNSVIYNLLGQKLISSKSQHTIDVSSLQQGTYLIEVETKSGTVTKRFIKN
;
A
#
# COMPACT_ATOMS: atom_id res chain seq x y z
N MET A 1 111.36 8.76 27.40
CA MET A 1 109.92 9.10 27.57
C MET A 1 109.65 10.50 27.03
N LYS A 2 109.41 10.66 25.71
CA LYS A 2 108.95 11.93 25.10
C LYS A 2 108.54 11.82 23.61
N GLN A 3 108.07 10.65 23.16
CA GLN A 3 107.60 10.45 21.78
C GLN A 3 106.30 9.65 21.67
N LEU A 4 105.51 9.56 22.75
CA LEU A 4 104.22 8.83 22.77
C LEU A 4 103.01 9.72 23.12
N TYR A 5 103.10 11.04 22.90
CA TYR A 5 102.01 11.98 23.18
C TYR A 5 101.59 12.83 21.98
N ILE A 6 102.19 12.65 20.79
CA ILE A 6 101.84 13.44 19.59
C ILE A 6 100.88 12.68 18.65
N LEU A 7 100.73 11.35 18.79
CA LEU A 7 99.72 10.59 18.04
C LEU A 7 98.37 10.44 18.76
N LEU A 8 98.24 10.88 20.01
CA LEU A 8 96.99 10.80 20.79
C LEU A 8 96.23 12.14 20.87
N PHE A 9 96.70 13.18 20.18
CA PHE A 9 96.08 14.52 20.18
C PHE A 9 95.50 14.93 18.81
N LEU A 10 95.52 14.03 17.83
CA LEU A 10 94.92 14.21 16.48
C LEU A 10 93.57 13.46 16.33
N PHE A 11 92.94 13.09 17.45
CA PHE A 11 91.63 12.44 17.49
C PHE A 11 90.60 13.24 18.31
N VAL A 12 90.77 14.56 18.41
CA VAL A 12 89.83 15.45 19.10
C VAL A 12 89.49 16.61 18.16
N CYS A 13 88.18 16.80 17.94
CA CYS A 13 87.54 17.80 17.07
C CYS A 13 87.58 17.53 15.55
N SER A 14 87.06 16.38 15.12
CA SER A 14 86.02 16.47 14.07
C SER A 14 84.74 16.92 14.78
N ILE A 15 84.57 18.23 14.95
CA ILE A 15 83.23 18.78 15.16
C ILE A 15 82.55 18.45 13.84
N SER A 16 81.78 17.36 13.83
CA SER A 16 80.86 17.07 12.75
C SER A 16 79.81 18.16 12.83
N ILE A 17 80.09 19.31 12.19
CA ILE A 17 79.07 20.30 11.91
C ILE A 17 78.13 19.58 10.95
N SER A 18 76.99 19.15 11.47
CA SER A 18 75.96 18.57 10.62
C SER A 18 75.59 19.62 9.58
N GLN A 19 75.43 19.20 8.33
CA GLN A 19 75.18 20.13 7.23
C GLN A 19 73.86 20.86 7.50
N ILE A 20 73.89 22.19 7.60
CA ILE A 20 72.67 23.01 7.68
C ILE A 20 71.94 22.94 6.34
N ILE A 21 70.64 22.68 6.39
CA ILE A 21 69.77 22.65 5.22
C ILE A 21 69.43 24.08 4.83
N THR A 22 69.57 24.39 3.53
CA THR A 22 69.09 25.68 3.01
C THR A 22 67.58 25.60 2.81
N ILE A 23 66.82 26.41 3.56
CA ILE A 23 65.36 26.52 3.48
C ILE A 23 65.02 27.99 3.14
N PRO A 24 64.89 28.35 1.86
CA PRO A 24 64.72 29.74 1.43
C PRO A 24 63.36 30.34 1.81
N ASP A 25 62.32 29.53 1.87
CA ASP A 25 60.98 29.97 2.25
C ASP A 25 60.90 30.20 3.77
N ALA A 26 60.72 31.45 4.16
CA ALA A 26 60.68 31.85 5.56
C ALA A 26 59.51 31.23 6.33
N ASN A 27 58.37 31.00 5.67
CA ASN A 27 57.20 30.40 6.28
C ASN A 27 57.42 28.90 6.50
N PHE A 28 58.03 28.21 5.54
CA PHE A 28 58.41 26.81 5.69
C PHE A 28 59.43 26.62 6.82
N LYS A 29 60.50 27.43 6.84
CA LYS A 29 61.50 27.40 7.92
C LYS A 29 60.86 27.68 9.28
N ALA A 30 60.02 28.71 9.38
CA ALA A 30 59.33 29.03 10.63
C ALA A 30 58.42 27.88 11.11
N LYS A 31 57.76 27.18 10.19
CA LYS A 31 56.91 26.02 10.53
C LYS A 31 57.74 24.87 11.10
N LEU A 32 58.88 24.56 10.49
CA LEU A 32 59.78 23.50 10.97
C LEU A 32 60.35 23.84 12.36
N LEU A 33 60.77 25.08 12.58
CA LEU A 33 61.28 25.55 13.88
C LEU A 33 60.19 25.60 14.96
N ALA A 34 58.92 25.73 14.58
CA ALA A 34 57.81 25.72 15.52
C ALA A 34 57.48 24.32 16.05
N ALA A 35 58.00 23.24 15.44
CA ALA A 35 57.74 21.86 15.87
C ALA A 35 58.17 21.63 17.32
N ASN A 36 57.30 21.04 18.13
CA ASN A 36 57.58 20.75 19.53
C ASN A 36 56.87 19.49 20.02
N THR A 37 57.13 19.10 21.26
CA THR A 37 56.61 17.85 21.86
C THR A 37 55.11 17.87 22.18
N THR A 38 54.39 18.95 21.86
CA THR A 38 52.96 19.11 22.12
C THR A 38 52.13 19.40 20.87
N ASN A 39 52.76 19.82 19.76
CA ASN A 39 52.05 20.18 18.54
C ASN A 39 52.15 19.10 17.46
N GLN A 40 51.26 19.18 16.47
CA GLN A 40 51.13 18.19 15.40
C GLN A 40 51.88 18.61 14.14
N ILE A 41 53.15 19.00 14.28
CA ILE A 41 53.99 19.42 13.15
C ILE A 41 54.90 18.28 12.67
N ALA A 42 55.60 17.59 13.58
CA ALA A 42 56.53 16.53 13.20
C ALA A 42 56.52 15.36 14.19
N SER A 43 56.83 14.17 13.69
CA SER A 43 57.04 12.97 14.51
C SER A 43 58.12 12.05 13.93
N SER A 44 58.79 11.33 14.83
CA SER A 44 59.77 10.27 14.50
C SER A 44 59.12 8.88 14.37
N THR A 45 57.81 8.78 14.59
CA THR A 45 56.99 7.57 14.49
C THR A 45 55.77 7.83 13.60
N ILE A 46 55.18 6.76 13.05
CA ILE A 46 54.01 6.83 12.16
C ILE A 46 52.78 6.22 12.85
N ASN A 47 52.91 5.00 13.38
CA ASN A 47 51.77 4.25 13.94
C ASN A 47 51.33 4.71 15.34
N SER A 48 52.22 5.36 16.08
CA SER A 48 51.97 5.88 17.43
C SER A 48 52.51 7.29 17.50
N PHE A 49 51.81 8.21 16.82
CA PHE A 49 52.23 9.60 16.63
C PHE A 49 52.86 10.18 17.91
N THR A 50 54.16 10.47 17.84
CA THR A 50 54.94 11.00 18.96
C THR A 50 55.51 12.35 18.53
N PRO A 51 54.90 13.48 18.94
CA PRO A 51 55.39 14.81 18.61
C PRO A 51 56.87 14.98 18.91
N MET A 52 57.60 15.66 18.04
CA MET A 52 59.03 15.93 18.24
C MET A 52 59.39 17.38 17.94
N VAL A 53 60.47 17.83 18.58
CA VAL A 53 61.20 19.03 18.16
C VAL A 53 62.12 18.64 16.99
N ILE A 54 62.15 19.43 15.91
CA ILE A 54 63.07 19.20 14.79
C ILE A 54 64.44 19.85 15.09
N ASP A 55 64.47 21.14 15.45
CA ASP A 55 65.68 21.84 15.90
C ASP A 55 66.05 21.38 17.33
N THR A 56 66.74 20.24 17.39
CA THR A 56 67.09 19.55 18.64
C THR A 56 68.20 20.24 19.41
N ASN A 57 69.05 21.01 18.72
CA ASN A 57 70.17 21.72 19.32
C ASN A 57 69.84 23.19 19.66
N GLY A 58 68.68 23.69 19.20
CA GLY A 58 68.13 25.01 19.51
C GLY A 58 68.88 26.16 18.86
N ASN A 59 69.56 25.92 17.73
CA ASN A 59 70.39 26.93 17.06
C ASN A 59 69.62 27.79 16.05
N GLY A 60 68.33 27.51 15.82
CA GLY A 60 67.48 28.24 14.87
C GLY A 60 67.67 27.84 13.41
N GLU A 61 68.45 26.79 13.14
CA GLU A 61 68.67 26.17 11.84
C GLU A 61 68.18 24.72 11.87
N ILE A 62 67.93 24.13 10.70
CA ILE A 62 67.62 22.70 10.59
C ILE A 62 68.80 22.00 9.95
N GLU A 63 69.33 20.99 10.61
CA GLU A 63 70.47 20.20 10.14
C GLU A 63 70.02 18.90 9.45
N VAL A 64 70.84 18.36 8.54
CA VAL A 64 70.54 17.07 7.86
C VAL A 64 70.32 15.94 8.87
N SER A 65 71.12 15.89 9.94
CA SER A 65 70.93 14.89 11.01
C SER A 65 69.58 14.99 11.71
N GLU A 66 69.00 16.19 11.80
CA GLU A 66 67.70 16.43 12.42
C GLU A 66 66.56 16.05 11.49
N ALA A 67 66.66 16.43 10.21
CA ALA A 67 65.70 16.05 9.17
C ALA A 67 65.58 14.53 9.02
N LEU A 68 66.69 13.79 9.15
CA LEU A 68 66.71 12.32 9.08
C LEU A 68 65.92 11.63 10.21
N LEU A 69 65.63 12.32 11.32
CA LEU A 69 64.83 11.75 12.41
C LEU A 69 63.32 11.83 12.15
N VAL A 70 62.89 12.71 11.24
CA VAL A 70 61.49 12.98 10.94
C VAL A 70 60.94 11.92 10.00
N LYS A 71 59.82 11.29 10.40
CA LYS A 71 59.10 10.28 9.58
C LYS A 71 57.69 10.71 9.22
N TRP A 72 57.15 11.69 9.94
CA TRP A 72 55.86 12.31 9.70
C TRP A 72 56.03 13.82 9.79
N LEU A 73 55.56 14.56 8.79
CA LEU A 73 55.67 16.02 8.74
C LEU A 73 54.40 16.66 8.19
N ASN A 74 53.92 17.70 8.88
CA ASN A 74 52.66 18.37 8.59
C ASN A 74 52.83 19.90 8.57
N VAL A 75 52.67 20.46 7.37
CA VAL A 75 52.90 21.86 7.02
C VAL A 75 51.63 22.48 6.38
N PRO A 76 50.44 22.39 7.01
CA PRO A 76 49.22 22.86 6.39
C PRO A 76 49.06 24.38 6.54
N GLY A 77 48.43 25.04 5.57
CA GLY A 77 47.89 26.40 5.77
C GLY A 77 48.92 27.45 6.16
N SER A 78 50.18 27.28 5.76
CA SER A 78 51.30 28.08 6.28
C SER A 78 51.78 29.14 5.27
N SER A 79 51.02 29.38 4.20
CA SER A 79 51.39 30.31 3.11
C SER A 79 52.78 30.00 2.53
N VAL A 80 53.17 28.73 2.53
CA VAL A 80 54.44 28.28 1.95
C VAL A 80 54.36 28.42 0.42
N ALA A 81 55.35 29.04 -0.19
CA ALA A 81 55.50 29.16 -1.63
C ALA A 81 56.53 28.15 -2.18
N SER A 82 57.51 27.76 -1.36
CA SER A 82 58.50 26.74 -1.72
C SER A 82 58.81 25.80 -0.57
N LEU A 83 58.89 24.50 -0.87
CA LEU A 83 59.33 23.45 0.05
C LEU A 83 60.81 23.07 -0.16
N GLU A 84 61.59 23.89 -0.85
CA GLU A 84 63.03 23.67 -0.99
C GLU A 84 63.69 23.44 0.38
N GLY A 85 64.46 22.35 0.48
CA GLY A 85 65.00 21.81 1.72
C GLY A 85 64.30 20.52 2.20
N ILE A 86 63.08 20.23 1.72
CA ILE A 86 62.37 18.98 2.05
C ILE A 86 63.10 17.73 1.56
N GLN A 87 63.94 17.84 0.52
CA GLN A 87 64.73 16.75 -0.06
C GLN A 87 65.68 16.08 0.94
N TYR A 88 66.02 16.75 2.05
CA TYR A 88 66.88 16.20 3.10
C TYR A 88 66.11 15.35 4.14
N PHE A 89 64.78 15.33 4.10
CA PHE A 89 63.92 14.53 4.98
C PHE A 89 63.72 13.13 4.40
N THR A 90 64.79 12.41 4.07
CA THR A 90 64.75 11.18 3.26
C THR A 90 64.06 9.98 3.94
N ASN A 91 63.89 10.03 5.27
CA ASN A 91 63.17 9.01 6.06
C ASN A 91 61.67 9.31 6.22
N LEU A 92 61.16 10.36 5.56
CA LEU A 92 59.77 10.79 5.63
C LEU A 92 58.85 9.78 4.95
N LYS A 93 57.83 9.33 5.69
CA LYS A 93 56.86 8.34 5.24
C LYS A 93 55.43 8.87 5.10
N ASP A 94 55.11 9.94 5.82
CA ASP A 94 53.83 10.65 5.73
C ASP A 94 54.15 12.15 5.65
N PHE A 95 53.79 12.76 4.53
CA PHE A 95 54.02 14.18 4.30
C PHE A 95 52.71 14.88 3.98
N ARG A 96 52.44 15.98 4.68
CA ARG A 96 51.23 16.80 4.52
C ARG A 96 51.62 18.25 4.33
N CYS A 97 51.19 18.83 3.21
CA CYS A 97 51.48 20.22 2.82
C CYS A 97 50.25 20.91 2.22
N ASN A 98 49.06 20.49 2.61
CA ASN A 98 47.80 21.01 2.11
C ASN A 98 47.54 22.49 2.46
N ASN A 99 46.70 23.15 1.67
CA ASN A 99 46.25 24.53 1.89
C ASN A 99 47.37 25.60 1.87
N ASN A 100 48.44 25.41 1.10
CA ASN A 100 49.43 26.45 0.82
C ASN A 100 49.17 27.06 -0.56
N SER A 101 48.30 28.07 -0.61
CA SER A 101 47.78 28.66 -1.86
C SER A 101 48.82 29.26 -2.82
N ASN A 102 50.10 29.33 -2.43
CA ASN A 102 51.20 29.82 -3.27
C ASN A 102 52.16 28.71 -3.72
N LEU A 103 51.94 27.45 -3.33
CA LEU A 103 52.82 26.33 -3.66
C LEU A 103 52.49 25.82 -5.07
N THR A 104 53.40 26.04 -6.03
CA THR A 104 53.18 25.75 -7.47
C THR A 104 53.77 24.43 -7.95
N SER A 105 54.71 23.85 -7.19
CA SER A 105 55.39 22.61 -7.55
C SER A 105 55.84 21.89 -6.30
N LEU A 106 55.94 20.57 -6.38
CA LEU A 106 56.37 19.73 -5.28
C LEU A 106 57.47 18.78 -5.75
N ASP A 107 58.64 18.89 -5.14
CA ASP A 107 59.80 18.06 -5.47
C ASP A 107 60.15 17.14 -4.30
N LEU A 108 59.85 15.85 -4.47
CA LEU A 108 60.02 14.76 -3.52
C LEU A 108 60.95 13.67 -4.07
N GLY A 109 61.74 13.95 -5.11
CA GLY A 109 62.56 12.94 -5.78
C GLY A 109 63.52 12.18 -4.86
N GLU A 110 64.04 12.81 -3.81
CA GLU A 110 64.96 12.20 -2.84
C GLU A 110 64.25 11.41 -1.72
N ILE A 111 62.92 11.48 -1.64
CA ILE A 111 62.12 10.81 -0.60
C ILE A 111 61.54 9.52 -1.19
N MET A 112 62.27 8.42 -1.05
CA MET A 112 61.89 7.09 -1.56
C MET A 112 61.15 6.23 -0.52
N THR A 113 60.87 6.77 0.66
CA THR A 113 60.23 6.04 1.77
C THR A 113 58.78 6.45 2.00
N LEU A 114 58.24 7.31 1.13
CA LEU A 114 56.94 7.92 1.29
C LEU A 114 55.83 6.88 1.06
N THR A 115 54.91 6.81 2.02
CA THR A 115 53.74 5.90 2.00
C THR A 115 52.41 6.65 1.96
N TYR A 116 52.40 7.92 2.40
CA TYR A 116 51.25 8.80 2.39
C TYR A 116 51.67 10.21 1.98
N LEU A 117 50.95 10.81 1.03
CA LEU A 117 51.13 12.19 0.60
C LEU A 117 49.79 12.94 0.61
N GLU A 118 49.74 14.05 1.32
CA GLU A 118 48.63 15.00 1.30
C GLU A 118 49.13 16.37 0.83
N CYS A 119 48.66 16.82 -0.33
CA CYS A 119 49.06 18.07 -0.97
C CYS A 119 47.87 18.81 -1.60
N SER A 120 46.66 18.61 -1.07
CA SER A 120 45.43 19.21 -1.58
C SER A 120 45.33 20.70 -1.27
N GLY A 121 44.59 21.45 -2.09
CA GLY A 121 44.33 22.88 -1.87
C GLY A 121 45.55 23.77 -2.07
N ASN A 122 46.38 23.43 -3.05
CA ASN A 122 47.53 24.24 -3.49
C ASN A 122 47.29 24.74 -4.92
N VAL A 123 48.34 25.17 -5.61
CA VAL A 123 48.32 25.49 -7.05
C VAL A 123 49.37 24.67 -7.79
N ILE A 124 49.54 23.40 -7.36
CA ILE A 124 50.60 22.52 -7.85
C ILE A 124 50.27 22.09 -9.29
N SER A 125 51.16 22.40 -10.22
CA SER A 125 51.07 21.94 -11.61
C SER A 125 51.96 20.74 -11.92
N SER A 126 52.94 20.45 -11.03
CA SER A 126 53.87 19.34 -11.21
C SER A 126 54.35 18.77 -9.87
N ILE A 127 54.32 17.45 -9.75
CA ILE A 127 54.94 16.69 -8.67
C ILE A 127 56.10 15.90 -9.29
N ASN A 128 57.29 16.03 -8.70
CA ASN A 128 58.43 15.17 -9.00
C ASN A 128 58.58 14.17 -7.85
N MET A 129 58.53 12.87 -8.15
CA MET A 129 58.81 11.81 -7.20
C MET A 129 59.38 10.60 -7.92
N ASN A 130 60.23 9.85 -7.23
CA ASN A 130 60.78 8.59 -7.70
C ASN A 130 59.92 7.41 -7.22
N GLU A 131 60.33 6.18 -7.55
CA GLU A 131 59.69 4.95 -7.09
C GLU A 131 59.49 4.97 -5.57
N ASN A 132 58.23 4.90 -5.15
CA ASN A 132 57.82 4.92 -3.75
C ASN A 132 56.74 3.86 -3.52
N ASP A 133 56.69 3.32 -2.31
CA ASP A 133 55.63 2.42 -1.85
C ASP A 133 54.40 3.21 -1.37
N LEU A 134 53.97 4.22 -2.14
CA LEU A 134 52.80 5.03 -1.80
C LEU A 134 51.56 4.14 -1.72
N LEU A 135 50.87 4.22 -0.58
CA LEU A 135 49.58 3.56 -0.34
C LEU A 135 48.43 4.53 -0.60
N GLN A 136 48.64 5.83 -0.36
CA GLN A 136 47.63 6.86 -0.52
C GLN A 136 48.25 8.18 -0.96
N ILE A 137 47.58 8.84 -1.89
CA ILE A 137 47.86 10.20 -2.31
C ILE A 137 46.56 11.00 -2.38
N GLU A 138 46.61 12.18 -1.78
CA GLU A 138 45.56 13.19 -1.81
C GLU A 138 46.16 14.46 -2.42
N ALA A 139 45.76 14.75 -3.65
CA ALA A 139 46.28 15.86 -4.45
C ALA A 139 45.14 16.68 -5.07
N SER A 140 43.98 16.68 -4.43
CA SER A 140 42.77 17.35 -4.92
C SER A 140 42.91 18.87 -4.84
N TYR A 141 42.17 19.62 -5.65
CA TYR A 141 42.25 21.10 -5.70
C TYR A 141 43.67 21.59 -6.02
N ASN A 142 44.16 21.24 -7.21
CA ASN A 142 45.46 21.62 -7.76
C ASN A 142 45.34 21.92 -9.26
N GLN A 143 46.46 22.00 -9.98
CA GLN A 143 46.55 22.24 -11.43
C GLN A 143 47.23 21.08 -12.16
N LEU A 144 47.09 19.85 -11.64
CA LEU A 144 47.70 18.66 -12.24
C LEU A 144 46.97 18.25 -13.52
N GLN A 145 47.73 17.86 -14.54
CA GLN A 145 47.21 17.44 -15.84
C GLN A 145 47.48 15.95 -16.13
N ASN A 146 48.42 15.34 -15.42
CA ASN A 146 48.78 13.92 -15.54
C ASN A 146 49.29 13.39 -14.19
N ILE A 147 49.37 12.06 -14.10
CA ILE A 147 49.91 11.33 -12.94
C ILE A 147 51.18 10.57 -13.32
N ASP A 148 51.97 11.07 -14.28
CA ASP A 148 53.15 10.35 -14.78
C ASP A 148 54.18 10.10 -13.67
N PHE A 149 54.20 10.96 -12.66
CA PHE A 149 55.00 10.81 -11.45
C PHE A 149 54.59 9.60 -10.58
N LEU A 150 53.44 8.98 -10.84
CA LEU A 150 52.96 7.75 -10.19
C LEU A 150 53.16 6.48 -11.05
N GLN A 151 53.83 6.57 -12.21
CA GLN A 151 53.88 5.46 -13.18
C GLN A 151 54.38 4.12 -12.61
N ASN A 152 55.17 4.14 -11.53
CA ASN A 152 55.71 2.96 -10.85
C ASN A 152 55.11 2.70 -9.45
N ALA A 153 54.10 3.45 -9.02
CA ALA A 153 53.50 3.35 -7.70
C ALA A 153 52.43 2.25 -7.63
N ASN A 154 52.86 0.99 -7.76
CA ASN A 154 51.97 -0.17 -7.88
C ASN A 154 51.23 -0.57 -6.59
N SER A 155 51.55 0.07 -5.46
CA SER A 155 51.00 -0.22 -4.13
C SER A 155 49.85 0.71 -3.73
N ILE A 156 49.46 1.65 -4.60
CA ILE A 156 48.43 2.64 -4.29
C ILE A 156 47.09 1.93 -4.04
N VAL A 157 46.46 2.27 -2.92
CA VAL A 157 45.14 1.81 -2.51
C VAL A 157 44.09 2.92 -2.69
N ASN A 158 44.48 4.17 -2.42
CA ASN A 158 43.61 5.35 -2.49
C ASN A 158 44.27 6.45 -3.34
N LEU A 159 43.58 6.89 -4.40
CA LEU A 159 44.02 7.97 -5.28
C LEU A 159 42.94 9.05 -5.35
N PHE A 160 43.18 10.20 -4.73
CA PHE A 160 42.27 11.35 -4.71
C PHE A 160 42.90 12.53 -5.45
N ILE A 161 42.31 12.89 -6.58
CA ILE A 161 42.83 13.87 -7.56
C ILE A 161 41.70 14.75 -8.11
N GLU A 162 40.61 14.93 -7.35
CA GLU A 162 39.48 15.75 -7.74
C GLU A 162 39.88 17.23 -7.92
N ASN A 163 39.15 17.99 -8.74
CA ASN A 163 39.41 19.42 -8.95
C ASN A 163 40.84 19.69 -9.43
N ASN A 164 41.16 19.14 -10.61
CA ASN A 164 42.43 19.33 -11.31
C ASN A 164 42.15 19.60 -12.80
N GLU A 165 43.14 19.44 -13.67
CA GLU A 165 43.05 19.73 -15.10
C GLU A 165 43.23 18.46 -15.97
N PHE A 166 42.88 17.28 -15.45
CA PHE A 166 43.05 16.01 -16.17
C PHE A 166 42.13 15.93 -17.38
N ASN A 167 42.70 15.75 -18.57
CA ASN A 167 41.95 15.46 -19.81
C ASN A 167 41.84 13.95 -20.08
N THR A 168 42.82 13.19 -19.60
CA THR A 168 42.89 11.73 -19.69
C THR A 168 43.43 11.19 -18.38
N LEU A 169 43.00 9.99 -18.01
CA LEU A 169 43.47 9.31 -16.81
C LEU A 169 43.65 7.82 -17.10
N ASP A 170 44.90 7.36 -17.08
CA ASP A 170 45.23 5.94 -17.16
C ASP A 170 45.59 5.43 -15.77
N VAL A 171 44.75 4.54 -15.24
CA VAL A 171 44.92 3.90 -13.92
C VAL A 171 45.13 2.39 -14.04
N SER A 172 45.37 1.88 -15.26
CA SER A 172 45.43 0.44 -15.55
C SER A 172 46.57 -0.29 -14.83
N SER A 173 47.64 0.42 -14.46
CA SER A 173 48.78 -0.14 -13.71
C SER A 173 48.51 -0.34 -12.21
N PHE A 174 47.50 0.32 -11.63
CA PHE A 174 47.26 0.31 -10.18
C PHE A 174 46.41 -0.88 -9.71
N SER A 175 46.96 -2.08 -9.83
CA SER A 175 46.26 -3.34 -9.50
C SER A 175 45.72 -3.45 -8.07
N THR A 176 46.29 -2.70 -7.11
CA THR A 176 45.84 -2.66 -5.71
C THR A 176 44.81 -1.58 -5.41
N LEU A 177 44.50 -0.71 -6.38
CA LEU A 177 43.63 0.45 -6.18
C LEU A 177 42.23 -0.01 -5.73
N LYS A 178 41.74 0.61 -4.68
CA LYS A 178 40.41 0.36 -4.09
C LYS A 178 39.52 1.59 -4.17
N ARG A 179 40.07 2.78 -4.02
CA ARG A 179 39.29 4.03 -4.07
C ARG A 179 39.92 4.99 -5.04
N LEU A 180 39.12 5.40 -6.03
CA LEU A 180 39.50 6.42 -7.00
C LEU A 180 38.52 7.58 -6.90
N ARG A 181 39.04 8.78 -6.66
CA ARG A 181 38.27 10.01 -6.81
C ARG A 181 38.97 10.93 -7.79
N CYS A 182 38.31 11.16 -8.91
CA CYS A 182 38.81 11.92 -10.05
C CYS A 182 37.75 12.89 -10.60
N GLY A 183 36.76 13.23 -9.78
CA GLY A 183 35.71 14.17 -10.15
C GLY A 183 36.23 15.60 -10.39
N TYR A 184 35.42 16.46 -11.00
CA TYR A 184 35.78 17.85 -11.32
C TYR A 184 37.08 17.94 -12.13
N ASN A 185 37.09 17.26 -13.27
CA ASN A 185 38.18 17.25 -14.24
C ASN A 185 37.60 17.40 -15.66
N ASN A 186 38.41 17.19 -16.70
CA ASN A 186 38.01 17.29 -18.10
C ASN A 186 38.06 15.94 -18.82
N LEU A 187 37.82 14.83 -18.11
CA LEU A 187 37.91 13.47 -18.68
C LEU A 187 36.80 13.23 -19.70
N SER A 188 37.14 12.74 -20.90
CA SER A 188 36.16 12.33 -21.92
C SER A 188 35.77 10.85 -21.84
N SER A 189 36.59 10.03 -21.19
CA SER A 189 36.37 8.59 -21.00
C SER A 189 37.14 8.10 -19.79
N LEU A 190 36.64 7.02 -19.16
CA LEU A 190 37.33 6.37 -18.07
C LEU A 190 37.11 4.85 -18.14
N ASP A 191 38.21 4.09 -18.10
CA ASP A 191 38.18 2.64 -18.01
C ASP A 191 38.80 2.18 -16.69
N VAL A 192 37.97 1.59 -15.84
CA VAL A 192 38.38 0.97 -14.57
C VAL A 192 37.99 -0.51 -14.53
N SER A 193 37.60 -1.10 -15.67
CA SER A 193 37.02 -2.45 -15.74
C SER A 193 37.97 -3.55 -15.27
N MET A 194 39.27 -3.36 -15.44
CA MET A 194 40.32 -4.30 -15.02
C MET A 194 40.75 -4.13 -13.57
N LEU A 195 40.22 -3.12 -12.86
CA LEU A 195 40.52 -2.86 -11.46
C LEU A 195 39.54 -3.58 -10.53
N SER A 196 39.89 -3.64 -9.25
CA SER A 196 39.03 -4.19 -8.19
C SER A 196 38.66 -3.09 -7.19
N LEU A 197 38.06 -2.02 -7.72
CA LEU A 197 37.63 -0.87 -6.91
C LEU A 197 36.49 -1.25 -5.97
N THR A 198 36.42 -0.56 -4.84
CA THR A 198 35.26 -0.56 -3.94
C THR A 198 34.49 0.75 -4.03
N GLN A 199 35.15 1.85 -4.38
CA GLN A 199 34.52 3.16 -4.54
C GLN A 199 35.11 3.92 -5.73
N LEU A 200 34.22 4.54 -6.50
CA LEU A 200 34.57 5.41 -7.62
C LEU A 200 33.78 6.72 -7.53
N ASP A 201 34.47 7.85 -7.63
CA ASP A 201 33.89 9.16 -7.94
C ASP A 201 34.60 9.71 -9.18
N CYS A 202 33.86 9.80 -10.28
CA CYS A 202 34.27 10.47 -11.52
C CYS A 202 33.26 11.55 -11.94
N SER A 203 32.54 12.12 -10.97
CA SER A 203 31.54 13.15 -11.20
C SER A 203 32.12 14.42 -11.84
N ASN A 204 31.29 15.24 -12.48
CA ASN A 204 31.69 16.55 -13.03
C ASN A 204 32.88 16.43 -14.01
N ASN A 205 32.68 15.63 -15.05
CA ASN A 205 33.62 15.46 -16.15
C ASN A 205 32.86 15.58 -17.49
N GLN A 206 33.50 15.19 -18.59
CA GLN A 206 32.89 15.16 -19.94
C GLN A 206 32.77 13.72 -20.44
N ILE A 207 32.59 12.76 -19.54
CA ILE A 207 32.68 11.32 -19.85
C ILE A 207 31.51 10.90 -20.73
N THR A 208 31.83 10.38 -21.92
CA THR A 208 30.85 9.74 -22.82
C THR A 208 30.95 8.22 -22.82
N SER A 209 32.03 7.66 -22.26
CA SER A 209 32.26 6.22 -22.14
C SER A 209 32.90 5.87 -20.80
N LEU A 210 32.21 5.05 -20.02
CA LEU A 210 32.64 4.59 -18.69
C LEU A 210 32.57 3.07 -18.64
N LEU A 211 33.71 2.42 -18.39
CA LEU A 211 33.78 0.97 -18.18
C LEU A 211 34.08 0.70 -16.71
N LEU A 212 33.12 0.06 -16.03
CA LEU A 212 33.12 -0.12 -14.58
C LEU A 212 33.80 -1.43 -14.14
N SER A 213 34.48 -1.41 -12.99
CA SER A 213 34.86 -2.62 -12.27
C SER A 213 33.63 -3.27 -11.62
N SER A 214 33.61 -4.59 -11.49
CA SER A 214 32.50 -5.31 -10.83
C SER A 214 32.50 -5.14 -9.29
N ASN A 215 31.36 -5.36 -8.66
CA ASN A 215 31.20 -5.51 -7.19
C ASN A 215 31.63 -4.31 -6.33
N MET A 216 31.43 -3.08 -6.79
CA MET A 216 31.69 -1.88 -5.99
C MET A 216 30.66 -1.70 -4.87
N THR A 217 31.03 -0.90 -3.86
CA THR A 217 30.15 -0.49 -2.76
C THR A 217 29.51 0.89 -2.98
N GLY A 218 30.13 1.75 -3.80
CA GLY A 218 29.61 3.07 -4.11
C GLY A 218 30.17 3.65 -5.40
N ILE A 219 29.31 4.28 -6.19
CA ILE A 219 29.67 4.86 -7.49
C ILE A 219 29.00 6.23 -7.66
N ASP A 220 29.80 7.25 -7.97
CA ASP A 220 29.33 8.54 -8.45
C ASP A 220 29.93 8.84 -9.83
N PHE A 221 29.06 8.95 -10.84
CA PHE A 221 29.44 9.44 -12.17
C PHE A 221 28.52 10.57 -12.63
N SER A 222 27.94 11.30 -11.68
CA SER A 222 27.03 12.40 -11.96
C SER A 222 27.68 13.53 -12.75
N ASN A 223 26.89 14.35 -13.46
CA ASN A 223 27.39 15.48 -14.24
C ASN A 223 28.42 15.06 -15.29
N ASN A 224 27.98 14.21 -16.21
CA ASN A 224 28.76 13.68 -17.33
C ASN A 224 27.88 13.65 -18.60
N LEU A 225 28.34 13.01 -19.67
CA LEU A 225 27.68 12.97 -20.98
C LEU A 225 27.33 11.54 -21.40
N LEU A 226 27.13 10.62 -20.44
CA LEU A 226 26.83 9.22 -20.72
C LEU A 226 25.42 9.06 -21.31
N THR A 227 25.29 8.32 -22.40
CA THR A 227 23.99 7.98 -23.02
C THR A 227 23.45 6.61 -22.60
N SER A 228 24.33 5.76 -22.07
CA SER A 228 24.04 4.40 -21.58
C SER A 228 25.08 3.99 -20.56
N ILE A 229 24.70 3.13 -19.62
CA ILE A 229 25.61 2.51 -18.65
C ILE A 229 25.14 1.09 -18.33
N ASP A 230 26.10 0.18 -18.14
CA ASP A 230 25.83 -1.18 -17.67
C ASP A 230 26.17 -1.29 -16.17
N LEU A 231 25.13 -1.49 -15.35
CA LEU A 231 25.26 -1.68 -13.91
C LEU A 231 25.03 -3.14 -13.47
N THR A 232 24.78 -4.06 -14.41
CA THR A 232 24.41 -5.45 -14.10
C THR A 232 25.56 -6.25 -13.44
N GLY A 233 26.80 -5.78 -13.58
CA GLY A 233 27.98 -6.31 -12.90
C GLY A 233 28.12 -5.92 -11.42
N GLN A 234 27.23 -5.07 -10.88
CA GLN A 234 27.29 -4.57 -9.50
C GLN A 234 26.46 -5.42 -8.53
N ASN A 235 26.94 -6.64 -8.22
CA ASN A 235 26.20 -7.62 -7.40
C ASN A 235 26.71 -7.72 -5.96
N ASN A 236 27.43 -6.70 -5.48
CA ASN A 236 27.92 -6.68 -4.10
C ASN A 236 26.75 -6.43 -3.13
N PRO A 237 26.51 -7.28 -2.11
CA PRO A 237 25.46 -7.05 -1.11
C PRO A 237 25.59 -5.74 -0.33
N ASN A 238 26.79 -5.15 -0.30
CA ASN A 238 27.06 -3.85 0.32
C ASN A 238 27.11 -2.70 -0.71
N PHE A 239 26.61 -2.90 -1.93
CA PHE A 239 26.46 -1.81 -2.88
C PHE A 239 25.36 -0.88 -2.41
N SER A 240 25.72 0.27 -1.83
CA SER A 240 24.78 1.12 -1.09
C SER A 240 24.64 2.54 -1.64
N TYR A 241 25.56 2.98 -2.49
CA TYR A 241 25.58 4.37 -2.97
C TYR A 241 25.67 4.42 -4.50
N LEU A 242 24.68 5.03 -5.14
CA LEU A 242 24.66 5.22 -6.59
C LEU A 242 24.18 6.62 -6.97
N ASN A 243 25.04 7.40 -7.59
CA ASN A 243 24.70 8.71 -8.16
C ASN A 243 24.93 8.71 -9.67
N ILE A 244 23.83 8.78 -10.43
CA ILE A 244 23.83 8.77 -11.90
C ILE A 244 23.34 10.10 -12.50
N ALA A 245 23.15 11.11 -11.65
CA ALA A 245 22.47 12.34 -12.00
C ALA A 245 23.16 13.12 -13.13
N ASN A 246 22.41 13.95 -13.85
CA ASN A 246 22.90 14.90 -14.86
C ASN A 246 23.79 14.22 -15.91
N ASN A 247 23.23 13.20 -16.56
CA ASN A 247 23.80 12.52 -17.72
C ASN A 247 22.79 12.59 -18.88
N LEU A 248 23.04 11.86 -19.96
CA LEU A 248 22.17 11.78 -21.14
C LEU A 248 21.53 10.38 -21.26
N LEU A 249 21.35 9.67 -20.14
CA LEU A 249 20.88 8.29 -20.14
C LEU A 249 19.43 8.20 -20.64
N ASN A 250 19.18 7.37 -21.65
CA ASN A 250 17.83 7.12 -22.19
C ASN A 250 17.17 5.87 -21.59
N SER A 251 17.97 5.02 -20.95
CA SER A 251 17.52 3.83 -20.21
C SER A 251 18.61 3.42 -19.23
N VAL A 252 18.23 2.76 -18.14
CA VAL A 252 19.16 2.16 -17.19
C VAL A 252 18.56 0.87 -16.64
N THR A 253 19.39 -0.15 -16.48
CA THR A 253 19.02 -1.40 -15.82
C THR A 253 19.78 -1.47 -14.51
N PHE A 254 19.05 -1.57 -13.39
CA PHE A 254 19.66 -1.64 -12.07
C PHE A 254 20.02 -3.08 -11.68
N PRO A 255 21.08 -3.26 -10.88
CA PRO A 255 21.37 -4.54 -10.23
C PRO A 255 20.34 -4.88 -9.16
N THR A 256 20.22 -6.16 -8.84
CA THR A 256 19.31 -6.70 -7.83
C THR A 256 19.96 -6.65 -6.44
N VAL A 257 20.10 -5.45 -5.88
CA VAL A 257 20.78 -5.17 -4.60
C VAL A 257 20.04 -4.08 -3.82
N GLY A 258 20.27 -4.00 -2.51
CA GLY A 258 19.71 -2.94 -1.68
C GLY A 258 20.60 -1.69 -1.64
N LEU A 259 20.04 -0.51 -1.94
CA LEU A 259 20.74 0.78 -1.93
C LEU A 259 20.34 1.60 -0.70
N TYR A 260 21.27 2.39 -0.16
CA TYR A 260 21.00 3.42 0.84
C TYR A 260 20.79 4.80 0.19
N TYR A 261 21.47 5.08 -0.93
CA TYR A 261 21.36 6.34 -1.66
C TYR A 261 21.25 6.08 -3.16
N LEU A 262 20.27 6.72 -3.79
CA LEU A 262 20.07 6.69 -5.24
C LEU A 262 19.66 8.06 -5.76
N ASN A 263 20.47 8.64 -6.64
CA ASN A 263 20.12 9.87 -7.36
C ASN A 263 20.10 9.65 -8.87
N ILE A 264 18.92 9.86 -9.47
CA ILE A 264 18.65 9.62 -10.89
C ILE A 264 18.46 10.92 -11.70
N SER A 265 18.49 12.07 -11.04
CA SER A 265 18.10 13.38 -11.60
C SER A 265 18.70 13.74 -12.97
N GLY A 266 18.02 14.57 -13.76
CA GLY A 266 18.60 15.24 -14.93
C GLY A 266 19.02 14.32 -16.09
N ASN A 267 18.34 13.20 -16.27
CA ASN A 267 18.55 12.25 -17.37
C ASN A 267 17.39 12.30 -18.40
N LEU A 268 17.49 11.50 -19.48
CA LEU A 268 16.60 11.54 -20.65
C LEU A 268 15.63 10.36 -20.76
N TYR A 269 15.65 9.39 -19.84
CA TYR A 269 14.72 8.26 -19.86
C TYR A 269 13.28 8.72 -19.58
N THR A 270 12.31 8.12 -20.28
CA THR A 270 10.87 8.42 -20.14
C THR A 270 10.15 7.44 -19.22
N SER A 271 10.77 6.31 -18.93
CA SER A 271 10.34 5.32 -17.95
C SER A 271 11.55 4.73 -17.25
N ILE A 272 11.35 4.21 -16.04
CA ILE A 272 12.40 3.59 -15.24
C ILE A 272 11.82 2.45 -14.42
N ASP A 273 12.54 1.34 -14.33
CA ASP A 273 12.18 0.20 -13.49
C ASP A 273 13.07 0.19 -12.24
N LEU A 274 12.46 0.42 -11.08
CA LEU A 274 13.14 0.42 -9.78
C LEU A 274 12.89 -0.87 -8.98
N GLN A 275 12.10 -1.82 -9.50
CA GLN A 275 11.79 -3.07 -8.80
C GLN A 275 13.03 -3.92 -8.43
N PRO A 276 14.11 -4.00 -9.23
CA PRO A 276 15.32 -4.72 -8.85
C PRO A 276 15.92 -4.24 -7.51
N ILE A 277 15.77 -2.95 -7.20
CA ILE A 277 16.24 -2.34 -5.96
C ILE A 277 15.18 -2.48 -4.87
N ALA A 278 13.90 -2.24 -5.19
CA ALA A 278 12.79 -2.28 -4.23
C ALA A 278 12.73 -3.60 -3.43
N GLY A 279 12.86 -4.75 -4.11
CA GLY A 279 12.67 -6.07 -3.49
C GLY A 279 13.77 -6.55 -2.54
N ASN A 280 14.90 -5.83 -2.45
CA ASN A 280 16.07 -6.26 -1.66
C ASN A 280 16.46 -5.30 -0.53
N ASN A 281 15.67 -4.25 -0.30
CA ASN A 281 15.97 -3.25 0.71
C ASN A 281 15.31 -3.57 2.05
N ASN A 282 16.13 -3.82 3.07
CA ASN A 282 15.70 -3.88 4.47
C ASN A 282 15.78 -2.50 5.17
N TYR A 283 16.18 -1.45 4.44
CA TYR A 283 16.45 -0.12 4.96
C TYR A 283 15.74 0.95 4.11
N GLN A 284 15.54 2.13 4.68
CA GLN A 284 15.09 3.31 3.95
C GLN A 284 16.16 3.79 2.95
N ILE A 285 15.72 4.27 1.79
CA ILE A 285 16.58 4.82 0.73
C ILE A 285 16.47 6.34 0.71
N GLU A 286 17.61 7.03 0.69
CA GLU A 286 17.68 8.44 0.28
C GLU A 286 17.58 8.50 -1.25
N PHE A 287 16.38 8.84 -1.75
CA PHE A 287 16.07 8.81 -3.18
C PHE A 287 15.91 10.22 -3.74
N VAL A 288 16.61 10.52 -4.85
CA VAL A 288 16.61 11.84 -5.47
C VAL A 288 16.25 11.74 -6.96
N ALA A 289 15.15 12.38 -7.35
CA ALA A 289 14.67 12.47 -8.73
C ALA A 289 14.21 13.90 -9.05
N MET A 290 15.10 14.66 -9.70
CA MET A 290 14.83 16.03 -10.14
C MET A 290 15.05 16.21 -11.63
N ASN A 291 14.27 17.08 -12.27
CA ASN A 291 14.46 17.43 -13.69
C ASN A 291 14.49 16.21 -14.64
N THR A 292 13.74 15.15 -14.33
CA THR A 292 13.68 13.95 -15.17
C THR A 292 12.68 14.10 -16.33
N LYS A 293 12.73 13.18 -17.30
CA LYS A 293 11.77 13.04 -18.41
C LYS A 293 10.69 11.99 -18.18
N LEU A 294 10.55 11.53 -16.94
CA LEU A 294 9.57 10.53 -16.54
C LEU A 294 8.16 11.10 -16.60
N THR A 295 7.22 10.33 -17.16
CA THR A 295 5.78 10.62 -17.08
C THR A 295 5.12 9.94 -15.88
N SER A 296 5.70 8.84 -15.42
CA SER A 296 5.27 8.07 -14.25
C SER A 296 6.48 7.60 -13.47
N LEU A 297 6.39 7.61 -12.15
CA LEU A 297 7.45 7.12 -11.26
C LEU A 297 6.85 6.28 -10.13
N ASP A 298 7.38 5.07 -9.94
CA ASP A 298 6.98 4.14 -8.88
C ASP A 298 8.12 3.93 -7.88
N VAL A 299 7.90 4.37 -6.65
CA VAL A 299 8.85 4.38 -5.53
C VAL A 299 8.22 3.62 -4.35
N ASN A 300 7.84 2.37 -4.60
CA ASN A 300 7.17 1.49 -3.64
C ASN A 300 8.10 0.88 -2.58
N PHE A 301 9.16 1.59 -2.18
CA PHE A 301 10.12 1.18 -1.15
C PHE A 301 10.33 2.30 -0.12
N PRO A 302 10.66 1.97 1.14
CA PRO A 302 10.74 2.96 2.21
C PRO A 302 11.75 4.07 1.90
N LEU A 303 11.36 5.33 2.12
CA LEU A 303 12.20 6.50 1.87
C LEU A 303 12.78 7.08 3.17
N THR A 304 13.94 7.72 3.08
CA THR A 304 14.44 8.58 4.17
C THR A 304 13.82 9.97 4.08
N ASP A 305 13.86 10.73 5.17
CA ASP A 305 13.43 12.14 5.23
C ASP A 305 14.22 13.06 4.27
N ASP A 306 15.40 12.62 3.83
CA ASP A 306 16.26 13.34 2.88
C ASP A 306 15.97 12.96 1.41
N SER A 307 14.80 12.37 1.12
CA SER A 307 14.39 12.05 -0.26
C SER A 307 13.75 13.25 -0.96
N TYR A 308 14.01 13.41 -2.27
CA TYR A 308 13.56 14.54 -3.06
C TYR A 308 13.00 14.11 -4.43
N ILE A 309 11.73 14.39 -4.69
CA ILE A 309 11.10 14.20 -6.01
C ILE A 309 10.50 15.52 -6.46
N PHE A 310 11.26 16.31 -7.21
CA PHE A 310 11.00 17.75 -7.38
C PHE A 310 11.35 18.26 -8.77
N ASN A 311 10.58 19.24 -9.28
CA ASN A 311 10.82 19.88 -10.58
C ASN A 311 10.85 18.91 -11.78
N ASN A 312 10.02 17.86 -11.74
CA ASN A 312 9.82 16.97 -12.87
C ASN A 312 8.65 17.49 -13.70
N LEU A 313 8.97 18.28 -14.72
CA LEU A 313 7.97 18.96 -15.56
C LEU A 313 7.08 17.99 -16.34
N ASP A 314 7.57 16.80 -16.67
CA ASP A 314 6.85 15.83 -17.50
C ASP A 314 6.09 14.79 -16.64
N LEU A 315 6.25 14.80 -15.31
CA LEU A 315 5.72 13.80 -14.39
C LEU A 315 4.22 14.01 -14.16
N VAL A 316 3.42 13.01 -14.51
CA VAL A 316 1.96 13.01 -14.42
C VAL A 316 1.47 12.12 -13.26
N SER A 317 2.15 11.00 -13.00
CA SER A 317 1.83 10.11 -11.88
C SER A 317 3.04 9.76 -11.02
N LEU A 318 2.84 9.71 -9.72
CA LEU A 318 3.84 9.32 -8.74
C LEU A 318 3.22 8.34 -7.73
N ASN A 319 3.87 7.19 -7.53
CA ASN A 319 3.53 6.26 -6.45
C ASN A 319 4.65 6.28 -5.40
N ILE A 320 4.32 6.70 -4.18
CA ILE A 320 5.19 6.63 -3.00
C ILE A 320 4.56 5.76 -1.89
N LYS A 321 3.50 5.00 -2.20
CA LYS A 321 2.89 4.06 -1.25
C LYS A 321 3.86 2.92 -0.96
N ASN A 322 4.54 2.96 0.17
CA ASN A 322 5.66 2.08 0.51
C ASN A 322 5.55 1.45 1.92
N GLY A 323 4.46 1.72 2.65
CA GLY A 323 4.22 1.25 4.01
C GLY A 323 5.08 1.94 5.06
N SER A 324 5.74 3.05 4.71
CA SER A 324 6.53 3.92 5.57
C SER A 324 5.83 5.28 5.65
N PHE A 325 6.01 5.97 6.78
CA PHE A 325 5.54 7.35 6.91
C PHE A 325 6.70 8.26 6.51
N ASP A 326 6.64 8.81 5.31
CA ASP A 326 7.72 9.57 4.69
C ASP A 326 7.70 11.04 5.18
N GLY A 327 8.82 11.52 5.72
CA GLY A 327 8.97 12.93 6.14
C GLY A 327 8.70 13.23 7.62
N CYS A 328 8.79 12.26 8.52
CA CYS A 328 8.80 12.52 9.97
C CYS A 328 10.24 12.57 10.53
N GLN A 329 10.70 13.76 10.90
CA GLN A 329 11.86 13.88 11.80
C GLN A 329 11.55 13.16 13.12
N TYR A 330 12.25 12.06 13.38
CA TYR A 330 12.16 11.33 14.64
C TYR A 330 12.84 12.13 15.77
N TYR A 331 12.13 13.11 16.36
CA TYR A 331 12.48 13.70 17.65
C TYR A 331 11.59 13.11 18.75
N PRO A 332 12.16 12.67 19.89
CA PRO A 332 11.40 11.98 20.92
C PRO A 332 10.46 12.97 21.62
N ALA A 333 9.16 12.75 21.41
CA ALA A 333 8.00 13.46 21.94
C ALA A 333 7.64 14.78 21.23
N VAL A 334 6.35 14.85 20.83
CA VAL A 334 5.59 15.95 20.20
C VAL A 334 5.37 15.77 18.69
N THR A 335 4.08 15.84 18.31
CA THR A 335 3.47 15.88 16.97
C THR A 335 4.41 15.94 15.77
N CYS A 336 4.38 14.91 14.92
CA CYS A 336 5.03 14.94 13.62
C CYS A 336 4.48 16.14 12.83
N THR A 337 5.35 17.12 12.60
CA THR A 337 5.04 18.29 11.77
C THR A 337 5.79 18.04 10.48
N ILE A 338 5.05 17.63 9.47
CA ILE A 338 5.64 17.20 8.21
C ILE A 338 6.12 18.46 7.50
N SER A 339 7.38 18.47 7.09
CA SER A 339 7.92 19.61 6.34
C SER A 339 7.32 19.58 4.93
N PRO A 340 6.52 20.58 4.51
CA PRO A 340 5.72 20.55 3.27
C PRO A 340 6.54 20.54 1.96
N ASN A 341 7.86 20.41 2.02
CA ASN A 341 8.77 20.81 0.94
C ASN A 341 9.52 19.67 0.22
N TYR A 342 9.44 18.41 0.64
CA TYR A 342 10.51 17.45 0.28
C TYR A 342 10.12 16.39 -0.78
N THR A 343 8.96 15.76 -0.68
CA THR A 343 8.56 14.69 -1.62
C THR A 343 7.35 15.14 -2.45
N ALA A 344 7.46 15.08 -3.78
CA ALA A 344 6.40 15.43 -4.75
C ALA A 344 6.07 16.94 -4.98
N SER A 345 6.69 17.87 -4.26
CA SER A 345 6.51 19.33 -4.45
C SER A 345 7.07 19.85 -5.80
N ASN A 346 6.52 20.95 -6.29
CA ASN A 346 6.91 21.58 -7.56
C ASN A 346 7.01 20.63 -8.78
N ASN A 347 6.06 19.70 -8.92
CA ASN A 347 5.88 18.91 -10.14
C ASN A 347 4.60 19.42 -10.84
N PRO A 348 4.69 20.45 -11.71
CA PRO A 348 3.53 21.25 -12.11
C PRO A 348 2.47 20.49 -12.93
N ASN A 349 2.84 19.37 -13.55
CA ASN A 349 1.96 18.51 -14.32
C ASN A 349 1.54 17.24 -13.56
N LEU A 350 1.88 17.13 -12.26
CA LEU A 350 1.54 15.98 -11.44
C LEU A 350 0.02 15.96 -11.20
N GLN A 351 -0.64 14.98 -11.79
CA GLN A 351 -2.09 14.80 -11.71
C GLN A 351 -2.47 13.71 -10.72
N PHE A 352 -1.59 12.75 -10.44
CA PHE A 352 -1.86 11.61 -9.57
C PHE A 352 -0.71 11.36 -8.60
N LEU A 353 -1.01 11.29 -7.30
CA LEU A 353 -0.07 10.94 -6.24
C LEU A 353 -0.65 9.80 -5.40
N CYS A 354 0.02 8.64 -5.39
CA CYS A 354 -0.33 7.54 -4.51
C CYS A 354 0.51 7.57 -3.23
N VAL A 355 -0.13 7.53 -2.07
CA VAL A 355 0.50 7.66 -0.74
C VAL A 355 -0.06 6.63 0.25
N ASP A 356 0.59 6.47 1.39
CA ASP A 356 0.06 5.64 2.47
C ASP A 356 -1.12 6.30 3.19
N GLU A 357 -1.98 5.48 3.80
CA GLU A 357 -3.24 5.91 4.41
C GLU A 357 -3.03 7.02 5.44
N ASP A 358 -1.96 6.92 6.22
CA ASP A 358 -1.64 7.87 7.28
C ASP A 358 -1.12 9.22 6.73
N GLU A 359 -0.70 9.27 5.46
CA GLU A 359 -0.09 10.44 4.83
C GLU A 359 -1.06 11.27 3.97
N VAL A 360 -2.25 10.74 3.67
CA VAL A 360 -3.23 11.38 2.77
C VAL A 360 -3.52 12.83 3.17
N ASN A 361 -3.84 13.05 4.44
CA ASN A 361 -4.18 14.39 4.94
C ASN A 361 -3.00 15.36 4.81
N HIS A 362 -1.77 14.86 4.95
CA HIS A 362 -0.59 15.68 4.82
C HIS A 362 -0.44 16.26 3.41
N TYR A 363 -0.51 15.39 2.41
CA TYR A 363 -0.36 15.82 1.03
C TYR A 363 -1.58 16.62 0.55
N MET A 364 -2.78 16.33 1.07
CA MET A 364 -4.00 17.09 0.77
C MET A 364 -3.96 18.53 1.28
N ASP A 365 -3.32 18.76 2.43
CA ASP A 365 -3.13 20.10 2.98
C ASP A 365 -2.02 20.88 2.26
N ASN A 366 -1.28 20.27 1.33
CA ASN A 366 -0.22 20.93 0.57
C ASN A 366 -0.80 21.79 -0.57
N PRO A 367 -0.67 23.13 -0.51
CA PRO A 367 -1.23 24.01 -1.53
C PRO A 367 -0.60 23.84 -2.93
N GLU A 368 0.61 23.29 -3.03
CA GLU A 368 1.25 23.00 -4.33
C GLU A 368 0.60 21.79 -5.04
N LEU A 369 -0.03 20.90 -4.28
CA LEU A 369 -0.71 19.69 -4.78
C LEU A 369 -2.23 19.88 -4.91
N ALA A 370 -2.72 21.12 -4.83
CA ALA A 370 -4.16 21.41 -4.87
C ALA A 370 -4.88 20.90 -6.13
N ASN A 371 -4.15 20.68 -7.23
CA ASN A 371 -4.67 20.11 -8.49
C ASN A 371 -4.22 18.66 -8.74
N THR A 372 -3.56 18.04 -7.77
CA THR A 372 -3.08 16.66 -7.83
C THR A 372 -4.08 15.77 -7.11
N PHE A 373 -4.54 14.72 -7.77
CA PHE A 373 -5.38 13.72 -7.13
C PHE A 373 -4.53 12.83 -6.22
N ILE A 374 -4.76 12.93 -4.92
CA ILE A 374 -4.05 12.15 -3.89
C ILE A 374 -4.91 10.96 -3.51
N SER A 375 -4.34 9.76 -3.58
CA SER A 375 -5.06 8.51 -3.34
C SER A 375 -4.21 7.49 -2.59
N THR A 376 -4.85 6.57 -1.89
CA THR A 376 -4.20 5.33 -1.39
C THR A 376 -4.35 4.17 -2.37
N TYR A 377 -4.99 4.41 -3.51
CA TYR A 377 -5.38 3.40 -4.49
C TYR A 377 -4.50 3.47 -5.73
N CYS A 378 -3.34 2.79 -5.71
CA CYS A 378 -2.32 2.91 -6.78
C CYS A 378 -2.64 2.12 -8.06
N SER A 379 -3.88 1.64 -8.25
CA SER A 379 -4.24 0.64 -9.25
C SER A 379 -5.53 0.95 -10.04
N TYR A 380 -5.39 1.74 -11.10
CA TYR A 380 -6.12 1.55 -12.37
C TYR A 380 -5.12 1.01 -13.38
N THR A 381 -5.45 -0.04 -14.16
CA THR A 381 -4.55 -0.83 -15.05
C THR A 381 -3.08 -0.78 -14.62
N PRO A 382 -2.55 -1.77 -13.87
CA PRO A 382 -1.30 -1.63 -13.13
C PRO A 382 -0.25 -0.85 -13.93
N GLY A 383 0.13 0.33 -13.47
CA GLY A 383 1.27 1.02 -14.07
C GLY A 383 2.49 0.12 -13.87
N GLY A 384 3.16 -0.26 -14.95
CA GLY A 384 4.34 -1.14 -14.89
C GLY A 384 4.20 -2.43 -15.70
N SER A 385 5.01 -3.42 -15.33
CA SER A 385 5.19 -4.68 -16.05
C SER A 385 4.44 -5.81 -15.34
N TYR A 386 3.34 -6.29 -15.91
CA TYR A 386 2.46 -7.32 -15.29
C TYR A 386 1.97 -8.33 -16.32
N ASN A 387 1.62 -9.53 -15.89
CA ASN A 387 0.99 -10.52 -16.77
C ASN A 387 -0.53 -10.54 -16.59
N THR A 388 -1.23 -10.98 -17.61
CA THR A 388 -2.69 -11.08 -17.62
C THR A 388 -3.10 -12.52 -17.87
N ILE A 389 -3.95 -13.07 -17.01
CA ILE A 389 -4.69 -14.31 -17.27
C ILE A 389 -6.13 -13.92 -17.54
N SER A 390 -6.67 -14.30 -18.69
CA SER A 390 -8.07 -14.04 -19.04
C SER A 390 -8.73 -15.31 -19.55
N GLY A 391 -10.05 -15.40 -19.50
CA GLY A 391 -10.73 -16.57 -20.05
C GLY A 391 -12.23 -16.46 -19.95
N ASN A 392 -12.89 -17.50 -20.45
CA ASN A 392 -14.34 -17.64 -20.44
C ASN A 392 -14.75 -18.97 -19.81
N ILE A 393 -15.89 -18.98 -19.10
CA ILE A 393 -16.48 -20.18 -18.52
C ILE A 393 -17.86 -20.43 -19.14
N LYS A 394 -18.09 -21.64 -19.64
CA LYS A 394 -19.36 -22.06 -20.27
C LYS A 394 -19.93 -23.33 -19.65
N LEU A 395 -21.24 -23.52 -19.78
CA LEU A 395 -21.97 -24.72 -19.40
C LEU A 395 -22.20 -25.64 -20.62
N ASP A 396 -21.62 -26.84 -20.60
CA ASP A 396 -21.88 -27.93 -21.52
C ASP A 396 -23.13 -28.70 -21.10
N ASN A 397 -24.28 -28.24 -21.59
CA ASN A 397 -25.56 -28.91 -21.34
C ASN A 397 -25.78 -30.11 -22.29
N GLY A 398 -25.07 -30.16 -23.42
CA GLY A 398 -25.19 -31.19 -24.45
C GLY A 398 -24.32 -32.43 -24.23
N SER A 399 -23.45 -32.40 -23.23
CA SER A 399 -22.39 -33.40 -23.01
C SER A 399 -21.48 -33.59 -24.23
N ASN A 400 -21.24 -32.52 -25.00
CA ASN A 400 -20.40 -32.51 -26.20
C ASN A 400 -19.13 -31.66 -26.04
N GLY A 401 -18.87 -31.17 -24.83
CA GLY A 401 -17.85 -30.18 -24.53
C GLY A 401 -18.31 -28.77 -24.91
N CYS A 402 -17.70 -27.76 -24.27
CA CYS A 402 -18.13 -26.37 -24.45
C CYS A 402 -17.76 -25.81 -25.83
N ASP A 403 -18.78 -25.43 -26.60
CA ASP A 403 -18.68 -24.80 -27.90
C ASP A 403 -19.21 -23.34 -27.90
N ALA A 404 -19.19 -22.70 -29.07
CA ALA A 404 -19.56 -21.29 -29.18
C ALA A 404 -21.04 -21.02 -28.83
N ASN A 405 -21.91 -22.03 -28.95
CA ASN A 405 -23.35 -21.92 -28.69
C ASN A 405 -23.72 -22.23 -27.23
N ASP A 406 -22.79 -22.76 -26.44
CA ASP A 406 -23.03 -23.03 -25.03
C ASP A 406 -23.15 -21.76 -24.21
N VAL A 407 -24.02 -21.84 -23.20
CA VAL A 407 -24.41 -20.73 -22.34
C VAL A 407 -23.24 -20.33 -21.44
N SER A 408 -22.99 -19.03 -21.36
CA SER A 408 -21.97 -18.47 -20.47
C SER A 408 -22.35 -18.65 -19.01
N ALA A 409 -21.40 -19.10 -18.19
CA ALA A 409 -21.60 -19.25 -16.76
C ALA A 409 -21.28 -17.91 -16.07
N ILE A 410 -22.32 -17.26 -15.56
CA ILE A 410 -22.26 -15.91 -15.00
C ILE A 410 -22.00 -15.97 -13.49
N SER A 411 -21.21 -15.02 -12.97
CA SER A 411 -20.91 -14.85 -11.55
C SER A 411 -20.26 -16.07 -10.89
N ILE A 412 -19.47 -16.83 -11.64
CA ILE A 412 -18.71 -17.98 -11.12
C ILE A 412 -17.46 -17.47 -10.39
N PRO A 413 -17.28 -17.82 -9.09
CA PRO A 413 -16.05 -17.51 -8.36
C PRO A 413 -14.84 -18.25 -8.95
N ILE A 414 -13.73 -17.55 -9.06
CA ILE A 414 -12.45 -18.04 -9.60
C ILE A 414 -11.37 -17.83 -8.56
N LYS A 415 -10.93 -18.92 -7.94
CA LYS A 415 -9.86 -18.89 -6.95
C LYS A 415 -8.49 -18.81 -7.62
N ILE A 416 -7.65 -17.91 -7.13
CA ILE A 416 -6.27 -17.71 -7.59
C ILE A 416 -5.33 -18.13 -6.46
N THR A 417 -4.43 -19.08 -6.72
CA THR A 417 -3.44 -19.53 -5.73
C THR A 417 -2.02 -19.46 -6.27
N PHE A 418 -1.06 -19.21 -5.38
CA PHE A 418 0.37 -19.38 -5.61
C PHE A 418 0.87 -20.54 -4.75
N SER A 419 1.24 -21.65 -5.38
CA SER A 419 1.51 -22.92 -4.66
C SER A 419 0.33 -23.31 -3.75
N VAL A 420 0.50 -23.32 -2.43
CA VAL A 420 -0.55 -23.63 -1.43
C VAL A 420 -1.25 -22.38 -0.85
N PHE A 421 -0.83 -21.17 -1.23
CA PHE A 421 -1.34 -19.92 -0.66
C PHE A 421 -2.42 -19.28 -1.54
N SER A 422 -3.48 -18.75 -0.92
CA SER A 422 -4.56 -18.04 -1.62
C SER A 422 -4.15 -16.60 -1.92
N TYR A 423 -4.21 -16.20 -3.20
CA TYR A 423 -3.87 -14.86 -3.68
C TYR A 423 -5.11 -13.95 -3.75
N GLY A 424 -6.28 -14.54 -4.01
CA GLY A 424 -7.57 -13.84 -4.06
C GLY A 424 -8.60 -14.58 -4.91
N ASN A 425 -9.75 -13.97 -5.11
CA ASN A 425 -10.78 -14.46 -6.03
C ASN A 425 -11.11 -13.41 -7.11
N SER A 426 -11.38 -13.87 -8.33
CA SER A 426 -12.03 -13.12 -9.42
C SER A 426 -13.39 -13.76 -9.74
N TYR A 427 -14.23 -13.11 -10.55
CA TYR A 427 -15.57 -13.61 -10.88
C TYR A 427 -15.87 -13.41 -12.37
N THR A 428 -16.63 -14.33 -12.96
CA THR A 428 -17.09 -14.15 -14.34
C THR A 428 -18.16 -13.07 -14.45
N ASN A 429 -18.08 -12.27 -15.52
CA ASN A 429 -19.07 -11.26 -15.85
C ASN A 429 -20.30 -11.88 -16.57
N GLN A 430 -21.20 -11.03 -17.07
CA GLN A 430 -22.42 -11.44 -17.79
C GLN A 430 -22.15 -12.23 -19.08
N ASN A 431 -20.96 -12.12 -19.67
CA ASN A 431 -20.55 -12.89 -20.85
C ASN A 431 -19.81 -14.18 -20.47
N GLY A 432 -19.64 -14.47 -19.19
CA GLY A 432 -18.84 -15.60 -18.69
C GLY A 432 -17.33 -15.31 -18.69
N ASP A 433 -16.91 -14.08 -19.00
CA ASP A 433 -15.51 -13.71 -19.10
C ASP A 433 -14.94 -13.28 -17.74
N TYR A 434 -13.66 -13.53 -17.54
CA TYR A 434 -12.91 -13.06 -16.39
C TYR A 434 -11.49 -12.62 -16.77
N VAL A 435 -10.92 -11.75 -15.94
CA VAL A 435 -9.55 -11.25 -16.05
C VAL A 435 -8.89 -11.27 -14.67
N VAL A 436 -7.61 -11.61 -14.65
CA VAL A 436 -6.73 -11.61 -13.48
C VAL A 436 -5.38 -11.01 -13.88
N TYR A 437 -4.89 -10.03 -13.12
CA TYR A 437 -3.54 -9.49 -13.28
C TYR A 437 -2.60 -10.15 -12.26
N VAL A 438 -1.46 -10.63 -12.73
CA VAL A 438 -0.52 -11.43 -11.92
C VAL A 438 0.93 -11.06 -12.23
N PRO A 439 1.85 -11.19 -11.26
CA PRO A 439 3.29 -11.02 -11.48
C PRO A 439 3.90 -12.15 -12.35
N SER A 440 5.23 -12.23 -12.44
CA SER A 440 5.94 -13.20 -13.28
C SER A 440 5.91 -14.65 -12.79
N GLU A 441 5.50 -14.94 -11.54
CA GLU A 441 5.47 -16.33 -11.06
C GLU A 441 4.15 -17.05 -11.40
N ASP A 442 4.25 -18.37 -11.56
CA ASP A 442 3.12 -19.25 -11.90
C ASP A 442 1.95 -19.12 -10.91
N ARG A 443 0.72 -19.04 -11.43
CA ARG A 443 -0.52 -18.98 -10.66
C ARG A 443 -1.45 -20.11 -11.08
N ILE A 444 -2.17 -20.66 -10.11
CA ILE A 444 -3.19 -21.68 -10.36
C ILE A 444 -4.55 -21.02 -10.25
N ILE A 445 -5.34 -21.15 -11.32
CA ILE A 445 -6.69 -20.62 -11.46
C ILE A 445 -7.67 -21.78 -11.37
N THR A 446 -8.59 -21.73 -10.41
CA THR A 446 -9.55 -22.81 -10.12
C THR A 446 -10.94 -22.23 -9.90
N PRO A 447 -11.90 -22.46 -10.80
CA PRO A 447 -13.29 -22.08 -10.54
C PRO A 447 -13.89 -22.86 -9.36
N GLN A 448 -14.76 -22.21 -8.60
CA GLN A 448 -15.39 -22.79 -7.41
C GLN A 448 -16.91 -22.69 -7.51
N PHE A 449 -17.60 -23.72 -7.05
CA PHE A 449 -19.06 -23.76 -6.99
C PHE A 449 -19.55 -23.78 -5.55
N GLU A 450 -20.69 -23.15 -5.33
CA GLU A 450 -21.37 -23.15 -4.04
C GLU A 450 -21.80 -24.57 -3.64
N ASN A 451 -22.39 -25.30 -4.60
CA ASN A 451 -22.88 -26.67 -4.44
C ASN A 451 -22.09 -27.63 -5.34
N PRO A 452 -21.90 -28.90 -4.94
CA PRO A 452 -21.14 -29.89 -5.70
C PRO A 452 -21.94 -30.51 -6.85
N TYR A 453 -22.73 -29.73 -7.60
CA TYR A 453 -23.62 -30.19 -8.68
C TYR A 453 -22.98 -30.23 -10.06
N TYR A 454 -21.76 -29.71 -10.16
CA TYR A 454 -21.07 -29.54 -11.42
C TYR A 454 -19.63 -30.06 -11.33
N THR A 455 -19.12 -30.51 -12.46
CA THR A 455 -17.71 -30.80 -12.69
C THR A 455 -17.12 -29.81 -13.67
N ILE A 456 -15.80 -29.62 -13.62
CA ILE A 456 -15.11 -28.65 -14.46
C ILE A 456 -13.91 -29.24 -15.19
N SER A 457 -13.76 -28.86 -16.46
CA SER A 457 -12.72 -29.30 -17.36
C SER A 457 -12.07 -28.11 -18.08
N PRO A 458 -10.75 -27.89 -17.93
CA PRO A 458 -9.86 -28.57 -16.99
C PRO A 458 -10.23 -28.25 -15.52
N SER A 459 -9.77 -29.05 -14.56
CA SER A 459 -10.09 -28.82 -13.14
C SER A 459 -9.43 -27.56 -12.57
N ASN A 460 -8.32 -27.13 -13.17
CA ASN A 460 -7.60 -25.89 -12.91
C ASN A 460 -6.73 -25.55 -14.12
N PHE A 461 -6.25 -24.31 -14.18
CA PHE A 461 -5.23 -23.85 -15.12
C PHE A 461 -4.02 -23.35 -14.34
N THR A 462 -2.82 -23.79 -14.72
CA THR A 462 -1.57 -23.28 -14.15
C THR A 462 -0.90 -22.38 -15.18
N SER A 463 -0.74 -21.09 -14.88
CA SER A 463 -0.03 -20.15 -15.73
C SER A 463 1.46 -20.43 -15.70
N SER A 464 2.14 -20.08 -16.79
CA SER A 464 3.60 -20.15 -16.90
C SER A 464 4.11 -18.97 -17.70
N PHE A 465 4.63 -17.95 -17.02
CA PHE A 465 5.12 -16.74 -17.66
C PHE A 465 6.64 -16.75 -17.75
N VAL A 466 7.19 -16.37 -18.90
CA VAL A 466 8.66 -16.29 -19.12
C VAL A 466 9.17 -14.84 -18.94
N GLY A 467 8.32 -13.95 -18.42
CA GLY A 467 8.57 -12.52 -18.30
C GLY A 467 7.31 -11.79 -17.84
N VAL A 468 7.24 -10.50 -18.17
CA VAL A 468 6.14 -9.57 -17.83
C VAL A 468 5.45 -9.09 -19.12
N ASN A 469 4.24 -8.55 -19.02
CA ASN A 469 3.39 -8.11 -20.14
C ASN A 469 2.96 -9.24 -21.10
N GLN A 470 2.85 -10.46 -20.58
CA GLN A 470 2.32 -11.61 -21.30
C GLN A 470 0.86 -11.85 -20.93
N THR A 471 0.07 -12.29 -21.92
CA THR A 471 -1.32 -12.69 -21.72
C THR A 471 -1.46 -14.19 -21.96
N GLN A 472 -2.11 -14.90 -21.04
CA GLN A 472 -2.50 -16.30 -21.19
C GLN A 472 -4.00 -16.47 -21.08
N THR A 473 -4.55 -17.36 -21.91
CA THR A 473 -5.99 -17.66 -21.92
C THR A 473 -6.27 -18.96 -21.16
N ALA A 474 -7.23 -18.91 -20.24
CA ALA A 474 -7.63 -20.04 -19.41
C ALA A 474 -9.15 -20.23 -19.47
N ASN A 475 -9.63 -21.00 -20.45
CA ASN A 475 -11.06 -21.28 -20.57
C ASN A 475 -11.44 -22.52 -19.75
N PHE A 476 -12.65 -22.53 -19.20
CA PHE A 476 -13.18 -23.65 -18.44
C PHE A 476 -14.55 -24.08 -18.96
N CYS A 477 -14.78 -25.38 -18.94
CA CYS A 477 -16.05 -25.99 -19.32
C CYS A 477 -16.71 -26.68 -18.11
N ILE A 478 -17.96 -26.34 -17.85
CA ILE A 478 -18.76 -26.87 -16.74
C ILE A 478 -19.70 -27.94 -17.28
N SER A 479 -19.77 -29.10 -16.63
CA SER A 479 -20.74 -30.15 -16.97
C SER A 479 -21.52 -30.58 -15.73
N PRO A 480 -22.85 -30.77 -15.81
CA PRO A 480 -23.66 -31.34 -14.73
C PRO A 480 -23.12 -32.69 -14.25
N ASN A 481 -23.17 -32.96 -12.93
CA ASN A 481 -22.71 -34.24 -12.36
C ASN A 481 -23.83 -35.10 -11.76
N GLY A 482 -25.05 -34.92 -12.25
CA GLY A 482 -26.23 -35.59 -11.75
C GLY A 482 -27.48 -34.77 -12.02
N VAL A 483 -28.59 -35.27 -11.49
CA VAL A 483 -29.90 -34.62 -11.52
C VAL A 483 -30.09 -33.96 -10.16
N HIS A 484 -29.98 -32.63 -10.11
CA HIS A 484 -30.00 -31.83 -8.90
C HIS A 484 -30.94 -30.63 -9.10
N PRO A 485 -32.25 -30.75 -8.84
CA PRO A 485 -33.16 -29.59 -8.86
C PRO A 485 -32.90 -28.68 -7.65
N ASP A 486 -32.58 -27.41 -7.89
CA ASP A 486 -32.26 -26.43 -6.84
C ASP A 486 -32.58 -25.02 -7.35
N LEU A 487 -33.55 -24.35 -6.73
CA LEU A 487 -33.96 -22.97 -7.02
C LEU A 487 -33.58 -22.06 -5.86
N GLU A 488 -33.42 -20.77 -6.13
CA GLU A 488 -33.21 -19.75 -5.10
C GLU A 488 -34.03 -18.51 -5.45
N VAL A 489 -34.59 -17.86 -4.43
CA VAL A 489 -35.26 -16.55 -4.57
C VAL A 489 -34.74 -15.55 -3.55
N SER A 490 -34.65 -14.29 -3.98
CA SER A 490 -34.28 -13.17 -3.13
C SER A 490 -35.04 -11.91 -3.53
N ILE A 491 -35.11 -10.93 -2.64
CA ILE A 491 -35.72 -9.63 -2.89
C ILE A 491 -34.74 -8.52 -2.54
N LEU A 492 -34.59 -7.55 -3.43
CA LEU A 492 -33.71 -6.38 -3.25
C LEU A 492 -34.54 -5.09 -3.27
N PRO A 493 -34.38 -4.19 -2.28
CA PRO A 493 -34.97 -2.86 -2.32
C PRO A 493 -34.13 -1.95 -3.25
N ILE A 494 -34.59 -1.70 -4.47
CA ILE A 494 -33.87 -0.84 -5.43
C ILE A 494 -34.01 0.63 -5.06
N SER A 495 -35.18 1.05 -4.57
CA SER A 495 -35.36 2.35 -3.93
C SER A 495 -35.84 2.18 -2.49
N PRO A 496 -35.48 3.10 -1.58
CA PRO A 496 -35.94 3.06 -0.20
C PRO A 496 -37.45 3.32 -0.11
N ALA A 497 -38.12 2.66 0.85
CA ALA A 497 -39.50 2.97 1.19
C ALA A 497 -39.56 4.29 1.94
N ARG A 498 -40.25 5.28 1.37
CA ARG A 498 -40.45 6.62 1.95
C ARG A 498 -41.95 6.93 1.99
N PRO A 499 -42.47 7.50 3.08
CA PRO A 499 -43.90 7.79 3.18
C PRO A 499 -44.39 8.70 2.04
N GLY A 500 -45.41 8.26 1.30
CA GLY A 500 -46.03 9.00 0.20
C GLY A 500 -45.31 8.91 -1.15
N PHE A 501 -44.30 8.05 -1.29
CA PHE A 501 -43.55 7.86 -2.54
C PHE A 501 -43.56 6.40 -2.99
N ASP A 502 -43.21 6.17 -4.25
CA ASP A 502 -43.05 4.84 -4.81
C ASP A 502 -41.72 4.19 -4.37
N ALA A 503 -41.81 2.95 -3.90
CA ALA A 503 -40.71 2.07 -3.58
C ALA A 503 -40.60 0.97 -4.63
N THR A 504 -39.39 0.74 -5.14
CA THR A 504 -39.11 -0.25 -6.19
C THR A 504 -38.34 -1.41 -5.59
N TYR A 505 -38.83 -2.61 -5.85
CA TYR A 505 -38.25 -3.88 -5.43
C TYR A 505 -37.90 -4.71 -6.65
N LYS A 506 -36.81 -5.46 -6.54
CA LYS A 506 -36.41 -6.45 -7.53
C LYS A 506 -36.38 -7.82 -6.87
N ILE A 507 -37.25 -8.70 -7.32
CA ILE A 507 -37.27 -10.11 -6.93
C ILE A 507 -36.39 -10.85 -7.94
N ILE A 508 -35.38 -11.54 -7.44
CA ILE A 508 -34.42 -12.28 -8.26
C ILE A 508 -34.60 -13.74 -7.94
N PHE A 509 -34.74 -14.56 -8.99
CA PHE A 509 -34.80 -16.00 -8.83
C PHE A 509 -33.85 -16.67 -9.81
N LYS A 510 -33.22 -17.74 -9.34
CA LYS A 510 -32.13 -18.42 -10.05
C LYS A 510 -32.29 -19.93 -9.96
N ASN A 511 -31.89 -20.62 -11.03
CA ASN A 511 -31.68 -22.06 -10.99
C ASN A 511 -30.21 -22.37 -10.66
N LYS A 512 -29.98 -22.88 -9.46
CA LYS A 512 -28.67 -23.36 -8.98
C LYS A 512 -28.46 -24.83 -9.33
N GLY A 513 -29.54 -25.52 -9.64
CA GLY A 513 -29.59 -26.92 -9.99
C GLY A 513 -29.17 -27.21 -11.43
N THR A 514 -29.09 -28.49 -11.77
CA THR A 514 -28.69 -28.98 -13.09
C THR A 514 -29.86 -29.21 -14.05
N GLU A 515 -31.09 -29.25 -13.52
CA GLU A 515 -32.29 -29.51 -14.31
C GLU A 515 -32.97 -28.22 -14.71
N THR A 516 -33.53 -28.16 -15.92
CA THR A 516 -34.39 -27.03 -16.33
C THR A 516 -35.71 -27.10 -15.58
N GLN A 517 -36.14 -26.00 -14.94
CA GLN A 517 -37.33 -26.00 -14.07
C GLN A 517 -38.38 -24.98 -14.51
N SER A 518 -39.65 -25.30 -14.23
CA SER A 518 -40.79 -24.40 -14.39
C SER A 518 -41.60 -24.37 -13.08
N GLY A 519 -42.22 -23.24 -12.76
CA GLY A 519 -42.84 -23.04 -11.46
C GLY A 519 -43.48 -21.67 -11.29
N THR A 520 -43.64 -21.28 -10.02
CA THR A 520 -44.27 -20.01 -9.65
C THR A 520 -43.46 -19.29 -8.59
N VAL A 521 -43.26 -17.99 -8.76
CA VAL A 521 -42.73 -17.06 -7.75
C VAL A 521 -43.89 -16.38 -7.05
N GLY A 522 -43.91 -16.39 -5.72
CA GLY A 522 -44.88 -15.68 -4.88
C GLY A 522 -44.24 -14.48 -4.17
N PHE A 523 -45.01 -13.42 -3.98
CA PHE A 523 -44.61 -12.22 -3.23
C PHE A 523 -45.75 -11.71 -2.36
N THR A 524 -45.51 -11.63 -1.06
CA THR A 524 -46.45 -11.14 -0.06
C THR A 524 -45.96 -9.81 0.49
N PHE A 525 -46.84 -8.81 0.56
CA PHE A 525 -46.56 -7.47 1.09
C PHE A 525 -47.66 -7.01 2.05
N MET A 526 -47.47 -5.85 2.68
CA MET A 526 -48.45 -5.26 3.61
C MET A 526 -49.48 -4.37 2.89
N ASP A 527 -50.46 -4.99 2.23
CA ASP A 527 -51.52 -4.33 1.42
C ASP A 527 -52.32 -3.24 2.16
N THR A 528 -52.31 -3.23 3.50
CA THR A 528 -52.95 -2.14 4.28
C THR A 528 -52.22 -0.81 4.17
N VAL A 529 -50.93 -0.82 3.81
CA VAL A 529 -50.05 0.37 3.83
C VAL A 529 -49.19 0.51 2.56
N LEU A 530 -49.37 -0.40 1.61
CA LEU A 530 -48.63 -0.49 0.36
C LEU A 530 -49.60 -0.85 -0.76
N ASP A 531 -49.54 -0.10 -1.86
CA ASP A 531 -50.39 -0.34 -3.03
C ASP A 531 -49.54 -0.70 -4.26
N LEU A 532 -49.95 -1.72 -5.02
CA LEU A 532 -49.25 -2.07 -6.26
C LEU A 532 -49.44 -0.99 -7.35
N VAL A 533 -48.33 -0.39 -7.77
CA VAL A 533 -48.31 0.58 -8.89
C VAL A 533 -48.05 -0.14 -10.21
N SER A 534 -46.99 -0.97 -10.26
CA SER A 534 -46.65 -1.72 -11.46
C SER A 534 -45.79 -2.94 -11.16
N SER A 535 -45.76 -3.88 -12.10
CA SER A 535 -44.88 -5.04 -12.08
C SER A 535 -44.41 -5.35 -13.49
N ASN A 536 -43.14 -5.74 -13.63
CA ASN A 536 -42.57 -6.28 -14.86
C ASN A 536 -41.71 -7.51 -14.55
N PRO A 537 -42.07 -8.71 -15.04
CA PRO A 537 -43.22 -9.04 -15.90
C PRO A 537 -44.58 -8.80 -15.22
N ILE A 538 -45.64 -8.83 -16.03
CA ILE A 538 -47.03 -8.66 -15.57
C ILE A 538 -47.38 -9.81 -14.61
N VAL A 539 -48.10 -9.49 -13.53
CA VAL A 539 -48.56 -10.44 -12.51
C VAL A 539 -49.47 -11.51 -13.13
N SER A 540 -49.20 -12.80 -12.85
CA SER A 540 -50.06 -13.92 -13.26
C SER A 540 -51.36 -13.96 -12.47
N LEU A 541 -51.25 -13.83 -11.15
CA LEU A 541 -52.39 -13.88 -10.21
C LEU A 541 -52.13 -12.92 -9.03
N GLN A 542 -53.20 -12.23 -8.61
CA GLN A 542 -53.20 -11.38 -7.42
C GLN A 542 -54.37 -11.78 -6.51
N GLU A 543 -54.07 -12.21 -5.29
CA GLU A 543 -55.04 -12.56 -4.26
C GLU A 543 -54.77 -11.74 -2.99
N GLY A 544 -55.49 -10.64 -2.83
CA GLY A 544 -55.28 -9.72 -1.71
C GLY A 544 -53.84 -9.20 -1.70
N ASN A 545 -53.11 -9.53 -0.63
CA ASN A 545 -51.75 -9.07 -0.37
C ASN A 545 -50.64 -9.95 -0.99
N THR A 546 -51.01 -10.90 -1.86
CA THR A 546 -50.08 -11.83 -2.51
C THR A 546 -50.13 -11.69 -4.03
N LEU A 547 -48.97 -11.48 -4.65
CA LEU A 547 -48.75 -11.49 -6.10
C LEU A 547 -48.03 -12.78 -6.50
N SER A 548 -48.30 -13.31 -7.69
CA SER A 548 -47.54 -14.44 -8.23
C SER A 548 -47.23 -14.32 -9.72
N TRP A 549 -46.12 -14.93 -10.13
CA TRP A 549 -45.64 -15.00 -11.51
C TRP A 549 -45.23 -16.41 -11.86
N ASP A 550 -45.76 -16.94 -12.96
CA ASP A 550 -45.35 -18.23 -13.49
C ASP A 550 -44.10 -18.08 -14.35
N PHE A 551 -43.14 -19.01 -14.22
CA PHE A 551 -41.97 -19.09 -15.07
C PHE A 551 -41.89 -20.46 -15.73
N VAL A 552 -41.42 -20.47 -16.97
CA VAL A 552 -41.18 -21.69 -17.75
C VAL A 552 -39.73 -21.78 -18.17
N ASP A 553 -39.21 -23.00 -18.20
CA ASP A 553 -37.88 -23.35 -18.70
C ASP A 553 -36.76 -22.45 -18.17
N LEU A 554 -36.64 -22.32 -16.84
CA LEU A 554 -35.51 -21.66 -16.20
C LEU A 554 -34.29 -22.60 -16.27
N LEU A 555 -33.32 -22.26 -17.12
CA LEU A 555 -32.15 -23.07 -17.41
C LEU A 555 -31.15 -23.05 -16.24
N PRO A 556 -30.27 -24.05 -16.11
CA PRO A 556 -29.19 -24.04 -15.13
C PRO A 556 -28.30 -22.77 -15.24
N PHE A 557 -27.94 -22.18 -14.10
CA PHE A 557 -27.28 -20.87 -13.96
C PHE A 557 -28.06 -19.65 -14.48
N GLU A 558 -29.26 -19.84 -15.04
CA GLU A 558 -30.10 -18.73 -15.46
C GLU A 558 -30.66 -18.00 -14.23
N THR A 559 -30.51 -16.68 -14.25
CA THR A 559 -31.12 -15.76 -13.28
C THR A 559 -32.16 -14.92 -14.01
N ARG A 560 -33.36 -14.84 -13.44
CA ARG A 560 -34.43 -13.95 -13.91
C ARG A 560 -34.85 -12.99 -12.82
N GLU A 561 -35.45 -11.89 -13.23
CA GLU A 561 -35.78 -10.77 -12.34
C GLU A 561 -37.23 -10.33 -12.57
N ILE A 562 -37.91 -9.96 -11.49
CA ILE A 562 -39.21 -9.30 -11.48
C ILE A 562 -39.04 -7.97 -10.77
N THR A 563 -39.40 -6.88 -11.42
CA THR A 563 -39.43 -5.55 -10.82
C THR A 563 -40.85 -5.24 -10.37
N VAL A 564 -41.03 -4.86 -9.11
CA VAL A 564 -42.31 -4.49 -8.50
C VAL A 564 -42.19 -3.07 -7.95
N VAL A 565 -43.13 -2.20 -8.30
CA VAL A 565 -43.23 -0.84 -7.78
C VAL A 565 -44.46 -0.76 -6.89
N LEU A 566 -44.26 -0.41 -5.62
CA LEU A 566 -45.32 -0.24 -4.62
C LEU A 566 -45.36 1.22 -4.16
N ASN A 567 -46.53 1.82 -4.09
CA ASN A 567 -46.72 3.11 -3.45
C ASN A 567 -46.79 2.92 -1.93
N VAL A 568 -46.02 3.71 -1.18
CA VAL A 568 -46.03 3.68 0.28
C VAL A 568 -46.98 4.75 0.79
N ASN A 569 -47.91 4.40 1.69
CA ASN A 569 -48.82 5.36 2.30
C ASN A 569 -48.06 6.57 2.88
N SER A 570 -48.64 7.75 2.72
CA SER A 570 -48.16 8.98 3.34
C SER A 570 -48.54 9.03 4.83
N PRO A 571 -47.93 9.94 5.63
CA PRO A 571 -48.32 10.15 7.02
C PRO A 571 -49.74 10.72 7.18
N MET A 572 -50.39 11.10 6.07
CA MET A 572 -51.75 11.63 6.03
C MET A 572 -52.80 10.57 5.66
N GLU A 573 -52.38 9.37 5.26
CA GLU A 573 -53.26 8.23 4.96
C GLU A 573 -53.53 7.38 6.21
N ILE A 574 -54.55 6.53 6.18
CA ILE A 574 -54.93 5.67 7.31
C ILE A 574 -55.07 4.22 6.82
N PRO A 575 -54.21 3.29 7.28
CA PRO A 575 -53.11 3.49 8.23
C PRO A 575 -51.96 4.33 7.66
N ALA A 576 -51.40 5.20 8.49
CA ALA A 576 -50.26 6.04 8.13
C ALA A 576 -48.96 5.23 8.20
N VAL A 577 -48.04 5.53 7.29
CA VAL A 577 -46.65 5.07 7.39
C VAL A 577 -45.78 6.28 7.74
N ASN A 578 -44.89 6.09 8.71
CA ASN A 578 -43.96 7.09 9.23
C ASN A 578 -42.52 6.60 9.10
N ASN A 579 -41.57 7.52 9.25
CA ASN A 579 -40.17 7.13 9.39
C ASN A 579 -40.02 6.15 10.57
N ASP A 580 -39.12 5.19 10.42
CA ASP A 580 -38.82 4.12 11.36
C ASP A 580 -39.87 2.99 11.47
N ASP A 581 -40.99 3.08 10.73
CA ASP A 581 -41.90 1.94 10.58
C ASP A 581 -41.20 0.78 9.84
N ILE A 582 -41.65 -0.44 10.06
CA ILE A 582 -41.11 -1.64 9.42
C ILE A 582 -42.16 -2.22 8.47
N LEU A 583 -41.80 -2.35 7.19
CA LEU A 583 -42.60 -3.01 6.17
C LEU A 583 -42.12 -4.46 6.00
N ASN A 584 -43.03 -5.42 6.12
CA ASN A 584 -42.75 -6.84 6.01
C ASN A 584 -43.06 -7.35 4.60
N PHE A 585 -42.10 -8.07 4.03
CA PHE A 585 -42.20 -8.73 2.74
C PHE A 585 -41.80 -10.20 2.87
N SER A 586 -42.41 -11.06 2.06
CA SER A 586 -41.98 -12.45 1.91
C SER A 586 -42.02 -12.82 0.45
N VAL A 587 -40.94 -13.40 -0.08
CA VAL A 587 -40.88 -13.98 -1.42
C VAL A 587 -40.68 -15.48 -1.31
N SER A 588 -41.31 -16.22 -2.21
CA SER A 588 -41.14 -17.67 -2.31
C SER A 588 -41.05 -18.10 -3.77
N ILE A 589 -40.41 -19.24 -4.00
CA ILE A 589 -40.39 -19.91 -5.30
C ILE A 589 -40.72 -21.39 -5.11
N VAL A 590 -41.54 -21.91 -6.00
CA VAL A 590 -41.93 -23.33 -5.98
C VAL A 590 -41.87 -23.90 -7.39
N SER A 591 -41.41 -25.14 -7.52
CA SER A 591 -41.46 -25.92 -8.75
C SER A 591 -42.14 -27.27 -8.51
N SER A 592 -42.36 -28.04 -9.58
CA SER A 592 -42.89 -29.39 -9.48
C SER A 592 -41.85 -30.44 -9.07
N LEU A 593 -40.56 -30.08 -9.08
CA LEU A 593 -39.46 -30.96 -8.69
C LEU A 593 -39.16 -30.81 -7.19
N THR A 594 -38.64 -31.88 -6.59
CA THR A 594 -38.17 -31.83 -5.20
C THR A 594 -36.83 -31.10 -5.16
N ASP A 595 -36.85 -29.91 -4.60
CA ASP A 595 -35.69 -29.06 -4.41
C ASP A 595 -34.71 -29.64 -3.36
N GLU A 596 -33.40 -29.60 -3.64
CA GLU A 596 -32.35 -30.09 -2.75
C GLU A 596 -31.95 -29.11 -1.64
N THR A 597 -32.19 -27.81 -1.79
CA THR A 597 -31.93 -26.77 -0.77
C THR A 597 -33.19 -25.97 -0.38
N PRO A 598 -34.28 -26.57 0.14
CA PRO A 598 -35.56 -25.87 0.31
C PRO A 598 -35.57 -24.56 1.15
N ASN A 599 -34.50 -24.27 1.89
CA ASN A 599 -34.39 -23.07 2.72
C ASN A 599 -34.08 -21.79 1.92
N ASP A 600 -33.52 -21.86 0.71
CA ASP A 600 -33.28 -20.70 -0.16
C ASP A 600 -34.42 -20.45 -1.17
N ASN A 601 -35.48 -21.26 -1.08
CA ASN A 601 -36.74 -21.09 -1.79
C ASN A 601 -37.70 -20.08 -1.16
N GLN A 602 -37.33 -19.49 -0.02
CA GLN A 602 -38.11 -18.45 0.63
C GLN A 602 -37.18 -17.42 1.28
N MET A 603 -37.56 -16.15 1.18
CA MET A 603 -36.88 -15.06 1.88
C MET A 603 -37.89 -14.09 2.47
N ASP A 604 -37.76 -13.83 3.77
CA ASP A 604 -38.45 -12.74 4.44
C ASP A 604 -37.55 -11.49 4.47
N PHE A 605 -38.14 -10.32 4.22
CA PHE A 605 -37.44 -9.05 4.23
C PHE A 605 -38.22 -8.00 5.02
N ASN A 606 -37.55 -7.39 6.00
CA ASN A 606 -38.12 -6.36 6.87
C ASN A 606 -37.45 -5.02 6.55
N GLN A 607 -38.14 -4.16 5.80
CA GLN A 607 -37.61 -2.88 5.39
C GLN A 607 -37.94 -1.79 6.41
N LEU A 608 -36.93 -1.04 6.85
CA LEU A 608 -37.13 0.19 7.59
C LEU A 608 -37.60 1.31 6.64
N VAL A 609 -38.66 2.01 7.01
CA VAL A 609 -39.14 3.19 6.32
C VAL A 609 -38.27 4.39 6.68
N VAL A 610 -37.81 5.13 5.68
CA VAL A 610 -36.84 6.22 5.86
C VAL A 610 -37.36 7.55 5.31
N GLY A 611 -36.79 8.65 5.80
CA GLY A 611 -37.06 10.02 5.34
C GLY A 611 -36.14 10.45 4.19
N SER A 612 -35.85 11.76 4.09
CA SER A 612 -34.80 12.27 3.20
C SER A 612 -33.46 11.60 3.54
N TYR A 613 -32.95 10.81 2.61
CA TYR A 613 -31.80 9.94 2.81
C TYR A 613 -30.74 10.15 1.72
N ASP A 614 -29.50 9.75 2.00
CA ASP A 614 -28.43 9.75 1.00
C ASP A 614 -28.71 8.64 -0.03
N PRO A 615 -28.82 8.95 -1.34
CA PRO A 615 -29.04 7.94 -2.38
C PRO A 615 -27.86 6.96 -2.54
N ASN A 616 -26.69 7.26 -1.94
CA ASN A 616 -25.53 6.39 -1.89
C ASN A 616 -25.48 5.68 -0.53
N ASP A 617 -25.94 4.44 -0.48
CA ASP A 617 -26.12 3.75 0.79
C ASP A 617 -25.88 2.24 0.74
N LYS A 618 -25.88 1.63 1.92
CA LYS A 618 -25.74 0.20 2.11
C LYS A 618 -26.86 -0.32 3.01
N THR A 619 -27.41 -1.48 2.65
CA THR A 619 -28.44 -2.17 3.42
C THR A 619 -28.08 -3.65 3.60
N VAL A 620 -28.28 -4.18 4.81
CA VAL A 620 -28.29 -5.64 5.09
C VAL A 620 -29.73 -6.12 5.20
N LEU A 621 -30.11 -7.14 4.44
CA LEU A 621 -31.54 -7.49 4.28
C LEU A 621 -32.11 -8.26 5.47
N GLN A 622 -31.26 -8.88 6.29
CA GLN A 622 -31.67 -9.56 7.53
C GLN A 622 -31.99 -8.57 8.66
N GLY A 623 -31.69 -7.28 8.47
CA GLY A 623 -31.93 -6.23 9.45
C GLY A 623 -30.92 -6.19 10.60
N SER A 624 -31.24 -5.41 11.64
CA SER A 624 -30.30 -5.11 12.73
C SER A 624 -30.16 -6.22 13.77
N GLN A 625 -31.09 -7.19 13.78
CA GLN A 625 -31.09 -8.32 14.70
C GLN A 625 -31.48 -9.60 13.99
N ILE A 626 -30.71 -10.66 14.21
CA ILE A 626 -30.98 -12.01 13.70
C ILE A 626 -30.89 -13.02 14.84
N ASP A 627 -31.70 -14.08 14.78
CA ASP A 627 -31.64 -15.14 15.79
C ASP A 627 -30.31 -15.89 15.72
N ILE A 628 -29.75 -16.25 16.87
CA ILE A 628 -28.48 -17.00 16.94
C ILE A 628 -28.57 -18.37 16.24
N SER A 629 -29.76 -18.97 16.10
CA SER A 629 -29.95 -20.20 15.34
C SER A 629 -29.70 -20.05 13.83
N LYS A 630 -29.64 -18.82 13.33
CA LYS A 630 -29.38 -18.47 11.92
C LYS A 630 -27.89 -18.28 11.61
N VAL A 631 -26.99 -18.54 12.56
CA VAL A 631 -25.54 -18.57 12.27
C VAL A 631 -25.26 -19.65 11.23
N GLY A 632 -24.72 -19.22 10.09
CA GLY A 632 -24.45 -20.07 8.92
C GLY A 632 -25.38 -19.83 7.74
N ASP A 633 -26.51 -19.15 7.96
CA ASP A 633 -27.37 -18.65 6.88
C ASP A 633 -26.73 -17.43 6.21
N TYR A 634 -27.12 -17.14 4.96
CA TYR A 634 -26.57 -16.01 4.21
C TYR A 634 -27.06 -14.66 4.76
N LEU A 635 -26.13 -13.73 4.89
CA LEU A 635 -26.42 -12.30 4.98
C LEU A 635 -26.37 -11.70 3.57
N TYR A 636 -27.41 -10.98 3.18
CA TYR A 636 -27.52 -10.32 1.88
C TYR A 636 -27.27 -8.82 2.05
N TYR A 637 -26.37 -8.29 1.25
CA TYR A 637 -26.01 -6.88 1.22
C TYR A 637 -26.33 -6.28 -0.13
N ILE A 638 -26.86 -5.06 -0.12
CA ILE A 638 -27.00 -4.20 -1.30
C ILE A 638 -26.33 -2.87 -1.04
N VAL A 639 -25.55 -2.40 -2.01
CA VAL A 639 -24.98 -1.06 -2.07
C VAL A 639 -25.65 -0.34 -3.24
N ARG A 640 -26.27 0.80 -2.98
CA ARG A 640 -26.89 1.66 -4.00
C ARG A 640 -26.04 2.91 -4.18
N PHE A 641 -26.01 3.42 -5.39
CA PHE A 641 -25.24 4.60 -5.74
C PHE A 641 -25.97 5.44 -6.79
N GLN A 642 -25.82 6.76 -6.74
CA GLN A 642 -26.39 7.69 -7.69
C GLN A 642 -25.37 8.77 -8.05
N ASN A 643 -25.17 9.04 -9.34
CA ASN A 643 -24.33 10.14 -9.77
C ASN A 643 -25.08 11.47 -9.57
N THR A 644 -24.79 12.15 -8.47
CA THR A 644 -25.32 13.49 -8.15
C THR A 644 -24.42 14.63 -8.67
N GLY A 645 -23.38 14.29 -9.44
CA GLY A 645 -22.48 15.25 -10.07
C GLY A 645 -23.12 16.04 -11.21
N THR A 646 -22.30 16.83 -11.91
CA THR A 646 -22.74 17.68 -13.03
C THR A 646 -22.40 17.11 -14.41
N TYR A 647 -21.80 15.92 -14.47
CA TYR A 647 -21.41 15.26 -15.71
C TYR A 647 -21.45 13.73 -15.55
N ALA A 648 -21.45 13.00 -16.65
CA ALA A 648 -21.52 11.54 -16.63
C ALA A 648 -20.23 10.95 -16.04
N ALA A 649 -20.38 9.96 -15.14
CA ALA A 649 -19.25 9.22 -14.57
C ALA A 649 -18.83 8.09 -15.51
N GLU A 650 -17.59 8.11 -15.99
CA GLU A 650 -17.07 7.11 -16.91
C GLU A 650 -16.87 5.76 -16.20
N ASN A 651 -16.49 5.78 -14.93
CA ASN A 651 -16.24 4.59 -14.12
C ASN A 651 -16.87 4.72 -12.72
N VAL A 652 -17.30 3.59 -12.14
CA VAL A 652 -17.69 3.53 -10.72
C VAL A 652 -16.98 2.37 -10.04
N VAL A 653 -16.43 2.58 -8.84
CA VAL A 653 -15.81 1.53 -8.04
C VAL A 653 -16.48 1.45 -6.67
N ILE A 654 -16.83 0.24 -6.24
CA ILE A 654 -17.32 -0.02 -4.89
C ILE A 654 -16.26 -0.82 -4.14
N LYS A 655 -15.81 -0.30 -3.00
CA LYS A 655 -14.85 -0.96 -2.11
C LYS A 655 -15.53 -1.26 -0.78
N ASP A 656 -15.48 -2.52 -0.37
CA ASP A 656 -16.23 -3.06 0.76
C ASP A 656 -15.30 -3.92 1.63
N PHE A 657 -15.01 -3.44 2.83
CA PHE A 657 -14.18 -4.17 3.80
C PHE A 657 -15.07 -5.06 4.67
N LEU A 658 -15.09 -6.34 4.32
CA LEU A 658 -15.91 -7.35 4.98
C LEU A 658 -15.40 -7.60 6.40
N ASP A 659 -16.34 -7.67 7.35
CA ASP A 659 -16.06 -8.02 8.75
C ASP A 659 -15.29 -9.35 8.85
N ILE A 660 -14.36 -9.44 9.80
CA ILE A 660 -13.57 -10.65 10.04
C ILE A 660 -14.40 -11.84 10.54
N LYS A 661 -15.62 -11.60 11.02
CA LYS A 661 -16.59 -12.63 11.41
C LYS A 661 -17.33 -13.22 10.21
N LEU A 662 -17.13 -12.70 9.01
CA LEU A 662 -17.68 -13.27 7.77
C LEU A 662 -16.75 -14.32 7.20
N ASN A 663 -17.33 -15.39 6.64
CA ASN A 663 -16.60 -16.39 5.90
C ASN A 663 -16.44 -15.94 4.44
N TRP A 664 -15.33 -15.29 4.13
CA TRP A 664 -15.09 -14.70 2.81
C TRP A 664 -15.08 -15.71 1.65
N SER A 665 -14.76 -16.98 1.93
CA SER A 665 -14.85 -18.05 0.93
C SER A 665 -16.28 -18.40 0.51
N SER A 666 -17.28 -17.96 1.28
CA SER A 666 -18.70 -18.14 0.97
C SER A 666 -19.33 -16.98 0.18
N LEU A 667 -18.54 -15.96 -0.19
CA LEU A 667 -19.07 -14.79 -0.88
C LEU A 667 -19.57 -15.17 -2.28
N GLN A 668 -20.83 -14.82 -2.57
CA GLN A 668 -21.47 -15.01 -3.86
C GLN A 668 -22.09 -13.69 -4.35
N MET A 669 -21.89 -13.37 -5.63
CA MET A 669 -22.53 -12.21 -6.26
C MET A 669 -24.01 -12.52 -6.53
N VAL A 670 -24.90 -11.57 -6.23
CA VAL A 670 -26.35 -11.76 -6.37
C VAL A 670 -26.86 -11.09 -7.65
N SER A 671 -26.78 -9.76 -7.72
CA SER A 671 -27.19 -8.98 -8.90
C SER A 671 -26.50 -7.61 -8.91
N SER A 672 -26.41 -7.03 -10.09
CA SER A 672 -25.90 -5.69 -10.32
C SER A 672 -26.71 -4.98 -11.41
N SER A 673 -26.79 -3.67 -11.30
CA SER A 673 -27.39 -2.77 -12.29
C SER A 673 -26.65 -2.71 -13.63
N HIS A 674 -25.33 -2.93 -13.65
CA HIS A 674 -24.48 -2.73 -14.82
C HIS A 674 -23.44 -3.85 -14.93
N SER A 675 -22.80 -3.99 -16.10
CA SER A 675 -21.70 -4.95 -16.24
C SER A 675 -20.51 -4.52 -15.38
N TYR A 676 -19.90 -5.48 -14.69
CA TYR A 676 -18.80 -5.22 -13.75
C TYR A 676 -17.70 -6.27 -13.85
N ARG A 677 -16.53 -5.93 -13.32
CA ARG A 677 -15.52 -6.89 -12.82
C ARG A 677 -15.43 -6.78 -11.31
N SER A 678 -15.00 -7.83 -10.62
CA SER A 678 -14.86 -7.80 -9.17
C SER A 678 -13.72 -8.66 -8.67
N SER A 679 -13.11 -8.26 -7.56
CA SER A 679 -12.03 -8.98 -6.89
C SER A 679 -12.23 -9.02 -5.38
N LEU A 680 -11.83 -10.13 -4.76
CA LEU A 680 -11.66 -10.23 -3.32
C LEU A 680 -10.17 -10.43 -3.02
N THR A 681 -9.52 -9.39 -2.52
CA THR A 681 -8.08 -9.33 -2.25
C THR A 681 -7.81 -9.21 -0.74
N GLU A 682 -6.59 -9.55 -0.30
CA GLU A 682 -6.16 -9.44 1.12
C GLU A 682 -7.08 -10.15 2.13
N GLY A 683 -7.91 -11.09 1.65
CA GLY A 683 -8.86 -11.85 2.44
C GLY A 683 -10.23 -11.17 2.59
N ASN A 684 -10.29 -9.88 2.91
CA ASN A 684 -11.55 -9.23 3.31
C ASN A 684 -11.95 -8.01 2.48
N LYS A 685 -11.17 -7.64 1.47
CA LYS A 685 -11.41 -6.44 0.66
C LYS A 685 -12.12 -6.83 -0.64
N LEU A 686 -13.44 -6.63 -0.67
CA LEU A 686 -14.26 -6.81 -1.87
C LEU A 686 -14.25 -5.53 -2.70
N GLU A 687 -13.94 -5.65 -3.98
CA GLU A 687 -13.86 -4.54 -4.92
C GLU A 687 -14.69 -4.87 -6.16
N VAL A 688 -15.53 -3.94 -6.60
CA VAL A 688 -16.41 -4.07 -7.76
C VAL A 688 -16.20 -2.86 -8.64
N PHE A 689 -15.88 -3.08 -9.91
CA PHE A 689 -15.51 -2.05 -10.86
C PHE A 689 -16.48 -2.07 -12.04
N TYR A 690 -17.09 -0.92 -12.28
CA TYR A 690 -17.94 -0.61 -13.42
C TYR A 690 -17.15 0.25 -14.38
N GLU A 691 -16.46 -0.38 -15.33
CA GLU A 691 -15.59 0.32 -16.27
C GLU A 691 -16.36 0.78 -17.51
N GLY A 692 -16.21 2.05 -17.89
CA GLY A 692 -16.90 2.62 -19.06
C GLY A 692 -18.43 2.67 -18.91
N ILE A 693 -18.94 2.73 -17.68
CA ILE A 693 -20.38 2.73 -17.36
C ILE A 693 -21.11 3.97 -17.92
N ASN A 694 -20.42 5.11 -18.05
CA ASN A 694 -20.98 6.37 -18.56
C ASN A 694 -22.30 6.76 -17.87
N LEU A 695 -22.30 6.72 -16.53
CA LEU A 695 -23.49 6.93 -15.70
C LEU A 695 -23.87 8.42 -15.68
N PRO A 696 -25.01 8.84 -16.25
CA PRO A 696 -25.37 10.26 -16.41
C PRO A 696 -25.61 10.96 -15.05
N PRO A 697 -25.48 12.30 -14.99
CA PRO A 697 -25.78 13.04 -13.77
C PRO A 697 -27.31 13.06 -13.52
N SER A 698 -27.72 13.02 -12.26
CA SER A 698 -29.13 12.97 -11.86
C SER A 698 -29.95 14.19 -12.28
N SER A 699 -29.29 15.31 -12.59
CA SER A 699 -29.93 16.52 -13.13
C SER A 699 -30.31 16.41 -14.62
N GLU A 700 -29.69 15.51 -15.38
CA GLU A 700 -30.00 15.26 -16.79
C GLU A 700 -30.94 14.06 -16.97
N ASP A 701 -30.63 12.96 -16.28
CA ASP A 701 -31.44 11.73 -16.26
C ASP A 701 -31.44 11.15 -14.84
N GLU A 702 -32.46 11.50 -14.07
CA GLU A 702 -32.58 11.05 -12.69
C GLU A 702 -32.62 9.53 -12.61
N ALA A 703 -33.45 8.87 -13.43
CA ALA A 703 -33.59 7.43 -13.41
C ALA A 703 -32.29 6.72 -13.86
N GLY A 704 -31.69 7.20 -14.95
CA GLY A 704 -30.45 6.67 -15.51
C GLY A 704 -29.20 6.91 -14.65
N SER A 705 -29.23 7.88 -13.73
CA SER A 705 -28.11 8.19 -12.84
C SER A 705 -27.90 7.19 -11.69
N ASN A 706 -28.83 6.24 -11.51
CA ASN A 706 -28.83 5.29 -10.41
C ASN A 706 -28.13 3.97 -10.78
N GLY A 707 -27.48 3.35 -9.80
CA GLY A 707 -26.92 2.01 -9.89
C GLY A 707 -26.95 1.30 -8.54
N TYR A 708 -26.76 -0.02 -8.60
CA TYR A 708 -26.64 -0.86 -7.41
C TYR A 708 -25.75 -2.07 -7.66
N PHE A 709 -25.24 -2.63 -6.56
CA PHE A 709 -24.50 -3.87 -6.47
C PHE A 709 -25.01 -4.69 -5.27
N SER A 710 -25.13 -6.01 -5.41
CA SER A 710 -25.55 -6.88 -4.30
C SER A 710 -24.79 -8.20 -4.25
N PHE A 711 -24.53 -8.68 -3.04
CA PHE A 711 -23.84 -9.93 -2.76
C PHE A 711 -24.40 -10.59 -1.49
N LYS A 712 -24.15 -11.90 -1.35
CA LYS A 712 -24.48 -12.67 -0.15
C LYS A 712 -23.23 -13.33 0.43
N ILE A 713 -23.15 -13.41 1.76
CA ILE A 713 -22.00 -14.00 2.47
C ILE A 713 -22.44 -14.62 3.81
N LYS A 714 -21.87 -15.77 4.18
CA LYS A 714 -22.17 -16.45 5.44
C LYS A 714 -21.32 -15.92 6.60
N PRO A 715 -21.89 -15.79 7.81
CA PRO A 715 -21.11 -15.67 9.04
C PRO A 715 -20.21 -16.91 9.25
N LYS A 716 -19.08 -16.74 9.93
CA LYS A 716 -18.26 -17.88 10.39
C LYS A 716 -19.03 -18.67 11.44
N SER A 717 -18.78 -19.98 11.50
CA SER A 717 -19.44 -20.88 12.46
C SER A 717 -19.11 -20.59 13.93
N ASN A 718 -18.12 -19.74 14.20
CA ASN A 718 -17.72 -19.33 15.55
C ASN A 718 -18.36 -18.02 16.02
N VAL A 719 -19.30 -17.44 15.26
CA VAL A 719 -20.13 -16.31 15.71
C VAL A 719 -20.99 -16.75 16.90
N VAL A 720 -21.00 -15.95 17.96
CA VAL A 720 -21.70 -16.25 19.22
C VAL A 720 -22.74 -15.20 19.58
N LEU A 721 -23.52 -15.47 20.64
CA LEU A 721 -24.54 -14.57 21.15
C LEU A 721 -23.98 -13.17 21.46
N ASN A 722 -24.69 -12.15 20.99
CA ASN A 722 -24.38 -10.71 21.03
C ASN A 722 -23.20 -10.28 20.16
N ASP A 723 -22.68 -11.15 19.28
CA ASP A 723 -21.76 -10.69 18.25
C ASP A 723 -22.49 -9.73 17.29
N VAL A 724 -21.82 -8.62 17.02
CA VAL A 724 -22.19 -7.69 15.96
C VAL A 724 -21.28 -7.94 14.76
N ILE A 725 -21.88 -7.96 13.57
CA ILE A 725 -21.20 -7.88 12.27
C ILE A 725 -21.54 -6.50 11.70
N GLU A 726 -20.52 -5.70 11.42
CA GLU A 726 -20.67 -4.37 10.84
C GLU A 726 -20.12 -4.33 9.43
N ASN A 727 -20.73 -3.54 8.57
CA ASN A 727 -20.23 -3.38 7.21
C ASN A 727 -20.52 -1.99 6.64
N THR A 728 -19.52 -1.40 5.98
CA THR A 728 -19.57 -0.10 5.31
C THR A 728 -18.91 -0.21 3.94
N ALA A 729 -19.45 0.46 2.92
CA ALA A 729 -18.87 0.50 1.58
C ALA A 729 -18.44 1.92 1.21
N ASN A 730 -17.43 2.02 0.36
CA ASN A 730 -16.94 3.27 -0.22
C ASN A 730 -17.24 3.23 -1.72
N ILE A 731 -17.96 4.23 -2.23
CA ILE A 731 -18.35 4.34 -3.63
C ILE A 731 -17.55 5.47 -4.28
N TYR A 732 -16.76 5.14 -5.30
CA TYR A 732 -15.95 6.08 -6.06
C TYR A 732 -16.62 6.30 -7.43
N PHE A 733 -16.82 7.55 -7.80
CA PHE A 733 -17.20 7.93 -9.17
C PHE A 733 -15.96 8.50 -9.84
N ASP A 734 -15.49 7.86 -10.90
CA ASP A 734 -14.23 8.15 -11.59
C ASP A 734 -13.03 8.21 -10.63
N PHE A 735 -12.42 9.39 -10.54
CA PHE A 735 -11.29 9.72 -9.69
C PHE A 735 -11.73 10.69 -8.59
N ASN A 736 -12.99 10.67 -8.16
CA ASN A 736 -13.44 11.48 -7.03
C ASN A 736 -13.24 10.75 -5.69
N PHE A 737 -13.23 11.52 -4.60
CA PHE A 737 -13.27 10.95 -3.25
C PHE A 737 -14.49 10.04 -3.06
N PRO A 738 -14.35 8.96 -2.27
CA PRO A 738 -15.43 8.03 -2.09
C PRO A 738 -16.57 8.67 -1.29
N ILE A 739 -17.79 8.42 -1.75
CA ILE A 739 -18.97 8.56 -0.92
C ILE A 739 -19.02 7.33 -0.02
N ILE A 740 -18.81 7.54 1.27
CA ILE A 740 -18.87 6.48 2.29
C ILE A 740 -20.33 6.26 2.62
N THR A 741 -20.81 5.02 2.47
CA THR A 741 -22.18 4.67 2.84
C THR A 741 -22.39 4.77 4.35
N ASN A 742 -23.65 4.69 4.80
CA ASN A 742 -23.93 4.32 6.17
C ASN A 742 -23.29 2.97 6.55
N THR A 743 -22.98 2.80 7.83
CA THR A 743 -22.61 1.50 8.40
C THR A 743 -23.87 0.71 8.72
N VAL A 744 -23.98 -0.49 8.17
CA VAL A 744 -25.00 -1.47 8.56
C VAL A 744 -24.46 -2.39 9.62
N SER A 745 -25.29 -2.76 10.59
CA SER A 745 -24.92 -3.68 11.66
C SER A 745 -25.99 -4.74 11.86
N THR A 746 -25.57 -5.99 12.05
CA THR A 746 -26.45 -7.11 12.41
C THR A 746 -25.94 -7.74 13.70
N THR A 747 -26.78 -7.76 14.73
CA THR A 747 -26.49 -8.40 16.02
C THR A 747 -27.13 -9.78 16.10
N PHE A 748 -26.33 -10.81 16.35
CA PHE A 748 -26.82 -12.16 16.62
C PHE A 748 -27.32 -12.23 18.06
N SER A 749 -28.63 -12.29 18.25
CA SER A 749 -29.22 -12.34 19.59
C SER A 749 -30.13 -13.55 19.72
N ASN A 750 -30.47 -13.94 20.95
CA ASN A 750 -31.62 -14.80 21.13
C ASN A 750 -32.82 -13.91 20.82
N LEU A 751 -33.44 -14.12 19.66
CA LEU A 751 -34.78 -13.58 19.42
C LEU A 751 -35.70 -14.41 20.32
N SER A 752 -35.67 -14.09 21.60
CA SER A 752 -36.51 -14.65 22.63
C SER A 752 -37.92 -14.29 22.22
N ASN A 753 -38.63 -15.17 21.49
CA ASN A 753 -39.97 -14.98 20.94
C ASN A 753 -40.42 -13.54 21.15
N THR A 754 -39.97 -12.64 20.27
CA THR A 754 -40.24 -11.22 20.38
C THR A 754 -41.75 -11.07 20.33
N SER A 755 -42.30 -11.12 21.53
CA SER A 755 -43.57 -10.61 21.96
C SER A 755 -43.45 -9.09 21.99
N TYR A 756 -42.95 -8.51 20.90
CA TYR A 756 -43.28 -7.16 20.51
C TYR A 756 -44.72 -7.22 20.01
N GLY A 757 -45.64 -6.98 20.94
CA GLY A 757 -47.08 -7.06 20.73
C GLY A 757 -47.87 -7.60 21.93
N ARG A 758 -47.23 -8.27 22.92
CA ARG A 758 -47.98 -8.82 24.06
C ARG A 758 -47.99 -7.96 25.32
N ASN A 759 -47.17 -6.92 25.43
CA ASN A 759 -47.28 -5.95 26.54
C ASN A 759 -48.51 -5.01 26.44
N GLU A 760 -49.29 -5.12 25.36
CA GLU A 760 -50.49 -4.32 25.10
C GLU A 760 -51.76 -5.16 24.95
N LEU A 761 -51.87 -6.38 25.49
CA LEU A 761 -53.18 -7.05 25.54
C LEU A 761 -54.14 -6.37 26.54
N PHE A 762 -53.61 -5.85 27.64
CA PHE A 762 -54.40 -5.20 28.68
C PHE A 762 -53.62 -4.12 29.43
N SER A 763 -54.33 -3.14 29.96
CA SER A 763 -53.84 -2.14 30.92
C SER A 763 -54.41 -2.42 32.30
N ILE A 764 -53.71 -1.97 33.35
CA ILE A 764 -54.18 -2.08 34.73
C ILE A 764 -54.24 -0.72 35.41
N PHE A 765 -55.32 -0.47 36.14
CA PHE A 765 -55.50 0.79 36.85
C PHE A 765 -56.44 0.68 38.06
N PRO A 766 -56.29 1.53 39.08
CA PRO A 766 -55.16 2.44 39.27
C PRO A 766 -53.89 1.65 39.64
N ASN A 767 -52.73 2.12 39.20
CA ASN A 767 -51.43 1.59 39.62
C ASN A 767 -50.53 2.79 39.98
N PRO A 768 -50.31 3.10 41.27
CA PRO A 768 -50.60 2.27 42.45
C PRO A 768 -52.09 2.09 42.80
N THR A 769 -52.47 0.94 43.36
CA THR A 769 -53.83 0.63 43.85
C THR A 769 -53.90 0.56 45.38
N LYS A 770 -55.09 0.77 45.95
CA LYS A 770 -55.39 0.56 47.39
C LYS A 770 -56.23 -0.68 47.64
N ASN A 771 -57.42 -0.81 47.05
CA ASN A 771 -58.33 -1.91 47.39
C ASN A 771 -58.70 -2.76 46.17
N SER A 772 -58.67 -2.21 44.96
CA SER A 772 -59.07 -2.92 43.75
C SER A 772 -58.18 -2.57 42.56
N LEU A 773 -57.84 -3.57 41.76
CA LEU A 773 -57.07 -3.42 40.53
C LEU A 773 -57.97 -3.78 39.35
N ASN A 774 -58.21 -2.84 38.44
CA ASN A 774 -58.98 -3.08 37.23
C ASN A 774 -58.07 -3.47 36.07
N ILE A 775 -58.58 -4.29 35.18
CA ILE A 775 -57.96 -4.81 33.96
C ILE A 775 -58.81 -4.31 32.79
N ASN A 776 -58.22 -3.53 31.88
CA ASN A 776 -58.88 -3.08 30.65
C ASN A 776 -58.16 -3.67 29.44
N LEU A 777 -58.87 -4.47 28.65
CA LEU A 777 -58.34 -5.14 27.46
C LEU A 777 -58.29 -4.17 26.27
N LEU A 778 -57.24 -4.25 25.47
CA LEU A 778 -57.05 -3.40 24.28
C LEU A 778 -57.57 -4.06 22.98
N SER A 779 -58.13 -5.27 23.08
CA SER A 779 -58.79 -6.04 22.00
C SER A 779 -60.11 -6.66 22.51
N GLU A 780 -61.00 -7.12 21.63
CA GLU A 780 -62.30 -7.75 21.97
C GLU A 780 -62.20 -9.14 22.65
N ASN A 781 -61.06 -9.46 23.28
CA ASN A 781 -60.84 -10.72 23.97
C ASN A 781 -61.59 -10.80 25.31
N GLU A 782 -61.77 -12.01 25.85
CA GLU A 782 -62.29 -12.24 27.21
C GLU A 782 -61.18 -12.74 28.15
N ILE A 783 -61.20 -12.30 29.41
CA ILE A 783 -60.31 -12.83 30.46
C ILE A 783 -60.74 -14.26 30.79
N GLN A 784 -59.82 -15.22 30.64
CA GLN A 784 -60.04 -16.60 31.10
C GLN A 784 -59.64 -16.75 32.57
N ASN A 785 -58.46 -16.22 32.94
CA ASN A 785 -57.92 -16.32 34.27
C ASN A 785 -57.00 -15.14 34.59
N SER A 786 -56.85 -14.81 35.86
CA SER A 786 -55.96 -13.77 36.34
C SER A 786 -55.36 -14.20 37.68
N VAL A 787 -54.04 -14.10 37.84
CA VAL A 787 -53.32 -14.57 39.03
C VAL A 787 -52.33 -13.52 39.50
N ILE A 788 -52.36 -13.18 40.78
CA ILE A 788 -51.41 -12.26 41.40
C ILE A 788 -50.33 -13.05 42.15
N TYR A 789 -49.08 -12.67 41.95
CA TYR A 789 -47.89 -13.24 42.57
C TYR A 789 -47.14 -12.19 43.40
N ASN A 790 -46.45 -12.64 44.46
CA ASN A 790 -45.37 -11.83 45.04
C ASN A 790 -44.11 -11.89 44.16
N LEU A 791 -43.09 -11.07 44.48
CA LEU A 791 -41.82 -11.05 43.76
C LEU A 791 -41.00 -12.35 43.88
N LEU A 792 -41.37 -13.26 44.79
CA LEU A 792 -40.76 -14.60 44.92
C LEU A 792 -41.49 -15.65 44.06
N GLY A 793 -42.48 -15.26 43.26
CA GLY A 793 -43.25 -16.15 42.39
C GLY A 793 -44.32 -16.98 43.11
N GLN A 794 -44.64 -16.67 44.37
CA GLN A 794 -45.71 -17.34 45.10
C GLN A 794 -47.08 -16.77 44.69
N LYS A 795 -48.03 -17.65 44.34
CA LYS A 795 -49.42 -17.30 44.01
C LYS A 795 -50.15 -16.78 45.26
N LEU A 796 -50.76 -15.61 45.16
CA LEU A 796 -51.48 -14.95 46.27
C LEU A 796 -52.99 -14.89 46.03
N ILE A 797 -53.41 -14.46 44.84
CA ILE A 797 -54.82 -14.30 44.47
C ILE A 797 -55.01 -14.91 43.08
N SER A 798 -56.13 -15.60 42.85
CA SER A 798 -56.52 -16.10 41.54
C SER A 798 -57.99 -15.78 41.31
N SER A 799 -58.32 -15.23 40.15
CA SER A 799 -59.69 -14.89 39.75
C SER A 799 -59.94 -15.26 38.29
N LYS A 800 -61.10 -15.86 38.02
CA LYS A 800 -61.52 -16.27 36.67
C LYS A 800 -62.52 -15.27 36.09
N SER A 801 -62.26 -14.83 34.86
CA SER A 801 -63.17 -13.99 34.07
C SER A 801 -63.68 -12.70 34.74
N GLN A 802 -62.86 -12.09 35.59
CA GLN A 802 -63.16 -10.80 36.22
C GLN A 802 -62.24 -9.69 35.69
N HIS A 803 -62.82 -8.52 35.40
CA HIS A 803 -62.10 -7.31 34.99
C HIS A 803 -61.64 -6.47 36.19
N THR A 804 -62.05 -6.80 37.42
CA THR A 804 -61.64 -6.13 38.64
C THR A 804 -61.27 -7.16 39.70
N ILE A 805 -60.10 -7.02 40.30
CA ILE A 805 -59.59 -7.90 41.35
C ILE A 805 -59.51 -7.13 42.66
N ASP A 806 -60.08 -7.69 43.73
CA ASP A 806 -59.90 -7.19 45.10
C ASP A 806 -58.49 -7.55 45.60
N VAL A 807 -57.72 -6.52 45.94
CA VAL A 807 -56.34 -6.61 46.43
C VAL A 807 -56.19 -6.02 47.83
N SER A 808 -57.31 -5.77 48.53
CA SER A 808 -57.33 -5.19 49.88
C SER A 808 -56.61 -6.05 50.93
N SER A 809 -56.55 -7.37 50.71
CA SER A 809 -55.86 -8.34 51.58
C SER A 809 -54.34 -8.35 51.41
N LEU A 810 -53.80 -7.73 50.36
CA LEU A 810 -52.36 -7.64 50.12
C LEU A 810 -51.74 -6.56 51.00
N GLN A 811 -50.55 -6.84 51.55
CA GLN A 811 -49.75 -5.84 52.25
C GLN A 811 -49.22 -4.78 51.27
N GLN A 812 -48.80 -3.62 51.79
CA GLN A 812 -48.16 -2.60 50.97
C GLN A 812 -46.89 -3.18 50.33
N GLY A 813 -46.77 -3.08 49.00
CA GLY A 813 -45.67 -3.72 48.27
C GLY A 813 -45.86 -3.77 46.77
N THR A 814 -44.90 -4.41 46.09
CA THR A 814 -44.93 -4.62 44.63
C THR A 814 -45.32 -6.06 44.31
N TYR A 815 -46.24 -6.22 43.36
CA TYR A 815 -46.79 -7.50 42.94
C TYR A 815 -46.80 -7.65 41.42
N LEU A 816 -46.90 -8.88 40.94
CA LEU A 816 -47.08 -9.20 39.53
C LEU A 816 -48.50 -9.75 39.34
N ILE A 817 -49.21 -9.32 38.30
CA ILE A 817 -50.47 -9.89 37.85
C ILE A 817 -50.29 -10.52 36.48
N GLU A 818 -50.58 -11.81 36.38
CA GLU A 818 -50.65 -12.57 35.15
C GLU A 818 -52.12 -12.66 34.71
N VAL A 819 -52.43 -12.34 33.46
CA VAL A 819 -53.78 -12.44 32.89
C VAL A 819 -53.71 -13.32 31.65
N GLU A 820 -54.55 -14.35 31.63
CA GLU A 820 -54.68 -15.34 30.56
C GLU A 820 -55.94 -15.04 29.74
N THR A 821 -55.77 -14.97 28.43
CA THR A 821 -56.83 -14.80 27.43
C THR A 821 -56.71 -15.89 26.36
N LYS A 822 -57.70 -16.03 25.47
CA LYS A 822 -57.62 -16.94 24.33
C LYS A 822 -56.39 -16.69 23.43
N SER A 823 -55.93 -15.44 23.35
CA SER A 823 -54.76 -15.02 22.57
C SER A 823 -53.43 -15.22 23.32
N GLY A 824 -53.47 -15.68 24.57
CA GLY A 824 -52.31 -16.00 25.38
C GLY A 824 -52.28 -15.30 26.74
N THR A 825 -51.19 -15.55 27.46
CA THR A 825 -50.94 -15.05 28.82
C THR A 825 -49.94 -13.91 28.83
N VAL A 826 -50.20 -12.87 29.64
CA VAL A 826 -49.36 -11.67 29.80
C VAL A 826 -49.27 -11.28 31.27
N THR A 827 -48.10 -10.82 31.71
CA THR A 827 -47.84 -10.45 33.11
C THR A 827 -47.46 -8.97 33.24
N LYS A 828 -48.10 -8.24 34.16
CA LYS A 828 -47.81 -6.83 34.49
C LYS A 828 -47.47 -6.63 35.96
N ARG A 829 -46.68 -5.61 36.26
CA ARG A 829 -46.30 -5.21 37.62
C ARG A 829 -47.21 -4.11 38.15
N PHE A 830 -47.67 -4.22 39.40
CA PHE A 830 -48.39 -3.14 40.08
C PHE A 830 -47.94 -2.94 41.54
N ILE A 831 -48.22 -1.74 42.05
CA ILE A 831 -47.89 -1.32 43.41
C ILE A 831 -49.17 -1.26 44.23
N LYS A 832 -49.19 -1.94 45.38
CA LYS A 832 -50.23 -1.84 46.40
C LYS A 832 -49.76 -0.82 47.45
N ASN A 833 -50.53 0.26 47.60
CA ASN A 833 -50.34 1.28 48.61
C ASN A 833 -51.08 0.98 49.91
#